data_AF-I6AS83-F1
#
_entry.id   AF-I6AS83-F1
#
_cell.length_a   1.000
_cell.length_b   1.000
_cell.length_c   1.000
_cell.angle_alpha   90.00
_cell.angle_beta   90.00
_cell.angle_gamma   90.00
#
_symmetry.space_group_name_H-M   'P 1'
#
loop_
_entity.id
_entity.type
_entity.pdbx_description
1 polymer ?
#
loop_
_entity_poly.entity_id
_entity_poly.type
_entity_poly.pdbx_seq_one_letter_code
_entity_poly.pdbx_strand_id
1 'polypeptide(L)'
;MSFAIRLPTLVAALAFTAGLGATLCAQPVALPNPGFEEGLKGWFVSASDQGRSTASPEAARTGKYGLRIDDRDTKSGSSLYLNRFRITPGATYEVTFWGRNVEGSGLSVHMIFVDAAGKHMPPEHKYQCSLPALQYAWGKRILHATAPEGATHATLWIRSYVPNTVLAWLDDFTLTRVPASAGGEALRQQQAVSYSIPEWMSEARRLPAFPKPFPEKAFTDGHLPLKLPGTDGSPLRTPREDWENARRLVATDPHWKKWLASGRREADAWMTRHPHDRADWRAGYYHAFISPRDSSFLVWEDRIPGEETDTFRSRSGHEVKVTPVLLNAWVFGFRSRHIGKATEAARLYRITGEERYASWAAAQIDYYAQNLPNWPLHPNIHEHSRLGYQALDDTLWVSGLTETVRLLDGYPGLTPERRRMWFEQFFRPQADMLSGNYQVIHNKGVWHRATEARVALLFDDDAMWRRALEGPWGLREQFRRGVTSDYFWYEQSLDYNNFIINATHPLLLFAGLLGKGHLLREEAAMIQNLMLAPLMIRFPDGVLPNPADSTQILRAPSPWLKDGYRVLPTVWGVARLQEQRRQHTAMGWSTLLDPPEAISLVREGKKEAADSGAPLPELPPVVSRSMESTRFALLRRGPWQVFFHYGQIASSHAQAEALNWSASLDGVDVTHDPGTVGYGSPLYRGYYTRGLCHNVPLVNGEGQTPADPGKLLLFDPARAIVSAAQPRYRPDASAARTLRIDGEGADARLVDEVTVALTDPLTPDARLGLALHLQGTPHLSDAFAPVDRDAFLSAHSEPFRQWNDIRAATFSDTATLSVTLAGGRRMSIRFSTTGKFVLVHADTPDAPPGRRCGFYIEKTSPARSATFTTEFIPE
;
A
#
# COMPACT_ATOMS: atom_id res chain seq x y z
N MET A 1 49.99 -4.87 47.39
CA MET A 1 49.87 -4.46 48.80
C MET A 1 48.60 -3.63 48.96
N SER A 2 47.75 -4.00 49.92
CA SER A 2 46.44 -3.39 50.21
C SER A 2 46.50 -2.01 50.86
N PHE A 3 45.30 -1.43 50.99
CA PHE A 3 44.79 -0.35 51.87
C PHE A 3 44.43 0.94 51.10
N ALA A 4 43.16 1.20 50.76
CA ALA A 4 41.97 1.50 51.58
C ALA A 4 41.92 2.96 52.04
N ILE A 5 40.96 3.74 51.53
CA ILE A 5 40.36 4.89 52.23
C ILE A 5 38.85 4.90 51.92
N ARG A 6 38.06 4.80 52.99
CA ARG A 6 36.60 5.00 53.05
C ARG A 6 36.31 6.50 53.21
N LEU A 7 35.24 7.01 52.59
CA LEU A 7 34.60 8.27 52.99
C LEU A 7 33.19 7.99 53.57
N PRO A 8 32.79 8.66 54.67
CA PRO A 8 31.52 8.42 55.35
C PRO A 8 30.39 9.37 54.90
N THR A 9 29.17 8.92 55.21
CA THR A 9 27.88 9.59 55.12
C THR A 9 27.61 10.47 56.36
N LEU A 10 27.01 11.66 56.21
CA LEU A 10 25.87 12.23 57.00
C LEU A 10 25.63 13.70 56.58
N VAL A 11 24.48 14.04 55.97
CA VAL A 11 23.25 14.65 56.56
C VAL A 11 23.39 16.09 57.09
N ALA A 12 22.76 17.04 56.38
CA ALA A 12 22.10 18.26 56.89
C ALA A 12 21.17 18.79 55.78
N ALA A 13 19.87 18.49 55.81
CA ALA A 13 18.80 19.34 56.34
C ALA A 13 18.70 20.74 55.69
N LEU A 14 17.77 20.89 54.74
CA LEU A 14 17.15 22.18 54.42
C LEU A 14 15.64 21.97 54.28
N ALA A 15 14.93 22.81 55.02
CA ALA A 15 13.55 22.67 55.44
C ALA A 15 12.55 22.72 54.27
N PHE A 16 11.65 21.75 54.22
CA PHE A 16 10.44 21.80 53.42
C PHE A 16 9.38 22.61 54.19
N THR A 17 9.12 23.84 53.76
CA THR A 17 7.84 24.50 54.04
C THR A 17 6.76 23.80 53.25
N ALA A 18 6.00 22.94 53.91
CA ALA A 18 4.79 22.33 53.38
C ALA A 18 3.71 23.41 53.18
N GLY A 19 3.71 24.01 51.99
CA GLY A 19 2.50 24.64 51.46
C GLY A 19 1.54 23.53 51.07
N LEU A 20 0.40 23.45 51.77
CA LEU A 20 -0.76 22.65 51.40
C LEU A 20 -1.24 23.05 50.00
N GLY A 21 -0.64 22.46 48.96
CA GLY A 21 -1.21 22.43 47.63
C GLY A 21 -2.33 21.41 47.63
N ALA A 22 -3.57 21.87 47.86
CA ALA A 22 -4.74 21.04 47.68
C ALA A 22 -4.70 20.42 46.27
N THR A 23 -4.57 19.10 46.19
CA THR A 23 -4.85 18.35 44.96
C THR A 23 -6.29 18.67 44.56
N LEU A 24 -6.47 19.51 43.54
CA LEU A 24 -7.78 19.79 42.96
C LEU A 24 -8.33 18.48 42.39
N CYS A 25 -9.22 17.81 43.11
CA CYS A 25 -9.98 16.69 42.54
C CYS A 25 -10.76 17.15 41.30
N ALA A 26 -11.05 16.23 40.38
CA ALA A 26 -11.89 16.52 39.22
C ALA A 26 -13.26 17.03 39.69
N GLN A 27 -13.69 18.20 39.18
CA GLN A 27 -14.93 18.85 39.59
C GLN A 27 -15.91 18.94 38.41
N PRO A 28 -17.08 18.29 38.48
CA PRO A 28 -18.11 18.43 37.45
C PRO A 28 -18.56 19.88 37.29
N VAL A 29 -18.74 20.30 36.05
CA VAL A 29 -19.33 21.58 35.66
C VAL A 29 -20.68 21.28 35.03
N ALA A 30 -21.74 21.85 35.59
CA ALA A 30 -23.10 21.63 35.08
C ALA A 30 -23.23 22.25 33.67
N LEU A 31 -23.64 21.43 32.70
CA LEU A 31 -24.06 21.89 31.38
C LEU A 31 -25.59 21.97 31.32
N PRO A 32 -26.17 22.97 30.66
CA PRO A 32 -27.61 23.00 30.43
C PRO A 32 -28.02 21.96 29.39
N ASN A 33 -28.98 21.09 29.74
CA ASN A 33 -29.56 20.08 28.85
C ASN A 33 -28.52 19.25 28.05
N PRO A 34 -27.60 18.55 28.73
CA PRO A 34 -26.47 17.87 28.09
C PRO A 34 -26.84 16.64 27.26
N GLY A 35 -28.00 16.04 27.52
CA GLY A 35 -28.53 14.88 26.78
C GLY A 35 -29.74 15.24 25.92
N PHE A 36 -30.00 16.53 25.66
CA PHE A 36 -31.10 16.97 24.77
C PHE A 36 -32.52 16.54 25.18
N GLU A 37 -32.72 16.09 26.41
CA GLU A 37 -34.01 15.63 26.97
C GLU A 37 -35.12 16.69 26.92
N GLU A 38 -34.74 17.97 26.98
CA GLU A 38 -35.64 19.12 26.81
C GLU A 38 -35.59 19.69 25.37
N GLY A 39 -35.30 18.84 24.39
CA GLY A 39 -35.07 19.24 23.00
C GLY A 39 -33.75 20.02 22.85
N LEU A 40 -33.76 21.11 22.07
CA LEU A 40 -32.61 22.00 21.92
C LEU A 40 -32.60 23.15 22.95
N LYS A 41 -33.40 23.09 24.02
CA LYS A 41 -33.38 24.11 25.06
C LYS A 41 -31.98 24.20 25.68
N GLY A 42 -31.43 25.41 25.79
CA GLY A 42 -30.05 25.62 26.24
C GLY A 42 -29.00 25.53 25.13
N TRP A 43 -29.40 25.14 23.92
CA TRP A 43 -28.60 25.15 22.71
C TRP A 43 -29.15 26.17 21.71
N PHE A 44 -28.25 26.90 21.06
CA PHE A 44 -28.55 27.93 20.08
C PHE A 44 -28.19 27.43 18.68
N VAL A 45 -29.21 27.28 17.84
CA VAL A 45 -29.05 26.95 16.41
C VAL A 45 -28.73 28.23 15.65
N SER A 46 -27.58 28.28 14.99
CA SER A 46 -27.23 29.42 14.11
C SER A 46 -28.22 29.53 12.95
N ALA A 47 -28.48 30.74 12.46
CA ALA A 47 -29.26 30.95 11.24
C ALA A 47 -28.68 30.20 10.02
N SER A 48 -27.37 29.96 10.01
CA SER A 48 -26.67 29.19 8.97
C SER A 48 -26.96 27.68 9.00
N ASP A 49 -27.46 27.15 10.11
CA ASP A 49 -27.71 25.72 10.28
C ASP A 49 -28.87 25.21 9.42
N GLN A 50 -29.83 26.08 9.08
CA GLN A 50 -31.01 25.79 8.24
C GLN A 50 -31.77 24.49 8.60
N GLY A 51 -31.79 24.12 9.89
CA GLY A 51 -32.56 22.99 10.39
C GLY A 51 -31.86 21.63 10.29
N ARG A 52 -30.54 21.60 10.08
CA ARG A 52 -29.72 20.38 10.05
C ARG A 52 -29.54 19.77 11.44
N SER A 53 -29.63 20.58 12.50
CA SER A 53 -29.51 20.16 13.89
C SER A 53 -30.89 20.01 14.55
N THR A 54 -31.24 18.80 14.98
CA THR A 54 -32.54 18.52 15.63
C THR A 54 -32.39 17.58 16.83
N ALA A 55 -33.23 17.74 17.86
CA ALA A 55 -33.33 16.75 18.92
C ALA A 55 -34.32 15.66 18.49
N SER A 56 -33.91 14.39 18.52
CA SER A 56 -34.69 13.26 17.97
C SER A 56 -34.60 12.02 18.87
N PRO A 57 -35.70 11.24 19.04
CA PRO A 57 -35.65 9.97 19.77
C PRO A 57 -34.73 8.94 19.12
N GLU A 58 -34.56 9.00 17.79
CA GLU A 58 -33.67 8.06 17.06
C GLU A 58 -32.19 8.30 17.37
N ALA A 59 -31.86 9.51 17.84
CA ALA A 59 -30.52 9.90 18.24
C ALA A 59 -30.27 9.75 19.75
N ALA A 60 -31.26 9.27 20.52
CA ALA A 60 -31.11 9.04 21.95
C ALA A 60 -30.22 7.82 22.19
N ARG A 61 -29.12 8.00 22.92
CA ARG A 61 -28.32 6.91 23.48
C ARG A 61 -28.81 6.54 24.86
N THR A 62 -29.12 7.55 25.68
CA THR A 62 -29.86 7.38 26.94
C THR A 62 -31.02 8.37 26.99
N GLY A 63 -31.96 8.19 27.91
CA GLY A 63 -33.11 9.10 28.00
C GLY A 63 -34.06 9.03 26.80
N LYS A 64 -34.68 10.17 26.48
CA LYS A 64 -35.77 10.32 25.51
C LYS A 64 -35.30 10.89 24.18
N TYR A 65 -34.28 11.74 24.16
CA TYR A 65 -33.83 12.44 22.96
C TYR A 65 -32.30 12.45 22.89
N GLY A 66 -31.76 12.61 21.68
CA GLY A 66 -30.37 12.99 21.47
C GLY A 66 -30.26 13.94 20.28
N LEU A 67 -29.07 14.45 20.00
CA LEU A 67 -28.84 15.35 18.88
C LEU A 67 -28.64 14.58 17.58
N ARG A 68 -29.53 14.77 16.61
CA ARG A 68 -29.36 14.36 15.22
C ARG A 68 -28.85 15.53 14.40
N ILE A 69 -27.72 15.30 13.72
CA ILE A 69 -27.24 16.15 12.63
C ILE A 69 -27.52 15.43 11.32
N ASP A 70 -28.36 16.02 10.47
CA ASP A 70 -28.60 15.55 9.09
C ASP A 70 -28.21 16.67 8.12
N ASP A 71 -26.95 16.67 7.72
CA ASP A 71 -26.40 17.66 6.82
C ASP A 71 -26.07 17.03 5.47
N ARG A 72 -26.90 17.35 4.48
CA ARG A 72 -26.76 16.85 3.10
C ARG A 72 -26.27 17.93 2.14
N ASP A 73 -25.88 19.11 2.63
CA ASP A 73 -25.47 20.25 1.82
C ASP A 73 -23.93 20.33 1.71
N THR A 74 -23.45 20.57 0.50
CA THR A 74 -22.02 20.69 0.20
C THR A 74 -21.55 22.14 0.12
N LYS A 75 -22.43 23.11 0.41
CA LYS A 75 -22.15 24.56 0.35
C LYS A 75 -22.25 25.26 1.70
N SER A 76 -23.04 24.74 2.62
CA SER A 76 -23.21 25.26 3.98
C SER A 76 -23.33 24.11 4.97
N GLY A 77 -23.05 24.36 6.25
CA GLY A 77 -22.98 23.31 7.26
C GLY A 77 -23.85 23.58 8.49
N SER A 78 -24.13 22.52 9.24
CA SER A 78 -24.68 22.59 10.60
C SER A 78 -23.81 23.47 11.51
N SER A 79 -24.47 24.14 12.46
CA SER A 79 -23.81 25.06 13.38
C SER A 79 -24.70 25.30 14.62
N LEU A 80 -24.40 24.55 15.67
CA LEU A 80 -25.14 24.53 16.94
C LEU A 80 -24.22 24.89 18.10
N TYR A 81 -24.62 25.84 18.93
CA TYR A 81 -23.84 26.31 20.08
C TYR A 81 -24.52 25.95 21.40
N LEU A 82 -23.76 25.56 22.42
CA LEU A 82 -24.27 25.51 23.78
C LEU A 82 -24.31 26.92 24.37
N ASN A 83 -25.32 27.25 25.17
CA ASN A 83 -25.32 28.50 25.92
C ASN A 83 -24.03 28.65 26.74
N ARG A 84 -23.48 29.87 26.74
CA ARG A 84 -22.20 30.16 27.38
C ARG A 84 -22.26 29.84 28.87
N PHE A 85 -21.23 29.18 29.37
CA PHE A 85 -21.06 28.83 30.78
C PHE A 85 -19.74 29.40 31.30
N ARG A 86 -19.69 29.68 32.61
CA ARG A 86 -18.50 30.29 33.25
C ARG A 86 -17.35 29.29 33.31
N ILE A 87 -16.14 29.79 33.11
CA ILE A 87 -14.90 29.03 33.28
C ILE A 87 -13.91 29.80 34.16
N THR A 88 -12.82 29.15 34.53
CA THR A 88 -11.71 29.71 35.30
C THR A 88 -10.50 29.83 34.36
N PRO A 89 -9.92 31.02 34.17
CA PRO A 89 -8.67 31.19 33.42
C PRO A 89 -7.59 30.22 33.92
N GLY A 90 -6.81 29.65 33.00
CA GLY A 90 -5.73 28.72 33.31
C GLY A 90 -6.16 27.30 33.72
N ALA A 91 -7.45 27.05 33.95
CA ALA A 91 -7.95 25.71 34.26
C ALA A 91 -8.13 24.85 33.00
N THR A 92 -7.93 23.54 33.14
CA THR A 92 -8.21 22.55 32.08
C THR A 92 -9.59 21.92 32.30
N TYR A 93 -10.31 21.76 31.18
CA TYR A 93 -11.64 21.20 31.11
C TYR A 93 -11.62 19.95 30.24
N GLU A 94 -12.33 18.91 30.67
CA GLU A 94 -12.61 17.68 29.92
C GLU A 94 -14.09 17.67 29.57
N VAL A 95 -14.40 17.73 28.28
CA VAL A 95 -15.73 17.46 27.72
C VAL A 95 -15.77 15.99 27.34
N THR A 96 -16.78 15.25 27.80
CA THR A 96 -17.07 13.92 27.23
C THR A 96 -18.45 13.89 26.61
N PHE A 97 -18.63 13.10 25.56
CA PHE A 97 -19.91 12.90 24.90
C PHE A 97 -19.89 11.57 24.17
N TRP A 98 -21.03 11.06 23.75
CA TRP A 98 -21.11 9.90 22.88
C TRP A 98 -21.49 10.34 21.47
N GLY A 99 -20.85 9.73 20.47
CA GLY A 99 -21.13 10.00 19.07
C GLY A 99 -21.19 8.72 18.25
N ARG A 100 -22.08 8.70 17.26
CA ARG A 100 -22.21 7.67 16.23
C ARG A 100 -22.35 8.36 14.88
N ASN A 101 -21.54 7.96 13.90
CA ASN A 101 -21.65 8.46 12.53
C ASN A 101 -22.31 7.40 11.64
N VAL A 102 -23.49 7.72 11.13
CA VAL A 102 -24.34 6.81 10.36
C VAL A 102 -23.97 6.84 8.87
N GLU A 103 -23.68 8.03 8.35
CA GLU A 103 -23.39 8.25 6.94
C GLU A 103 -22.55 9.52 6.72
N GLY A 104 -21.67 9.52 5.73
CA GLY A 104 -20.87 10.70 5.41
C GLY A 104 -19.84 11.02 6.49
N SER A 105 -19.25 12.21 6.47
CA SER A 105 -18.14 12.56 7.38
C SER A 105 -18.04 14.05 7.64
N GLY A 106 -17.15 14.43 8.55
CA GLY A 106 -16.82 15.84 8.77
C GLY A 106 -17.76 16.54 9.73
N LEU A 107 -18.05 15.93 10.88
CA LEU A 107 -18.68 16.58 12.03
C LEU A 107 -17.66 16.74 13.17
N SER A 108 -17.68 17.87 13.87
CA SER A 108 -16.80 18.15 15.01
C SER A 108 -17.50 18.87 16.15
N VAL A 109 -17.05 18.59 17.38
CA VAL A 109 -17.38 19.34 18.60
C VAL A 109 -16.17 20.18 18.98
N HIS A 110 -16.36 21.48 19.13
CA HIS A 110 -15.35 22.45 19.53
C HIS A 110 -15.64 22.99 20.93
N MET A 111 -14.59 23.35 21.67
CA MET A 111 -14.71 24.18 22.87
C MET A 111 -14.11 25.56 22.58
N ILE A 112 -14.96 26.59 22.59
CA ILE A 112 -14.60 27.96 22.28
C ILE A 112 -14.56 28.78 23.57
N PHE A 113 -13.44 29.45 23.82
CA PHE A 113 -13.28 30.37 24.94
C PHE A 113 -13.62 31.80 24.53
N VAL A 114 -14.27 32.53 25.43
CA VAL A 114 -14.62 33.94 25.21
C VAL A 114 -14.18 34.81 26.39
N ASP A 115 -13.77 36.03 26.08
CA ASP A 115 -13.38 37.03 27.07
C ASP A 115 -14.60 37.68 27.76
N ALA A 116 -14.34 38.62 28.68
CA ALA A 116 -15.38 39.35 29.40
C ALA A 116 -16.26 40.24 28.48
N ALA A 117 -15.77 40.62 27.30
CA ALA A 117 -16.51 41.37 26.29
C ALA A 117 -17.32 40.44 25.36
N GLY A 118 -17.22 39.12 25.54
CA GLY A 118 -17.94 38.12 24.76
C GLY A 118 -17.31 37.83 23.40
N LYS A 119 -16.06 38.24 23.16
CA LYS A 119 -15.30 37.99 21.93
C LYS A 119 -14.63 36.62 21.99
N HIS A 120 -14.63 35.89 20.87
CA HIS A 120 -13.92 34.62 20.73
C HIS A 120 -12.41 34.80 20.86
N MET A 121 -11.77 33.86 21.56
CA MET A 121 -10.33 33.86 21.79
C MET A 121 -9.65 32.85 20.86
N PRO A 122 -8.75 33.29 19.94
CA PRO A 122 -8.07 32.40 19.01
C PRO A 122 -6.95 31.56 19.68
N PRO A 123 -6.59 30.39 19.11
CA PRO A 123 -7.20 29.80 17.91
C PRO A 123 -8.46 29.01 18.25
N GLU A 124 -9.58 29.36 17.60
CA GLU A 124 -10.90 28.74 17.79
C GLU A 124 -10.93 27.24 17.43
N HIS A 125 -10.03 26.81 16.54
CA HIS A 125 -9.93 25.43 16.06
C HIS A 125 -8.97 24.56 16.87
N LYS A 126 -8.29 25.12 17.88
CA LYS A 126 -7.28 24.39 18.64
C LYS A 126 -7.88 23.29 19.53
N TYR A 127 -9.12 23.47 19.99
CA TYR A 127 -9.79 22.56 20.91
C TYR A 127 -11.02 21.94 20.24
N GLN A 128 -10.81 20.86 19.49
CA GLN A 128 -11.87 20.16 18.78
C GLN A 128 -11.74 18.63 18.87
N CYS A 129 -12.87 17.94 18.76
CA CYS A 129 -12.97 16.49 18.61
C CYS A 129 -13.88 16.16 17.43
N SER A 130 -13.31 15.57 16.38
CA SER A 130 -14.05 15.18 15.17
C SER A 130 -14.62 13.77 15.29
N LEU A 131 -15.80 13.55 14.74
CA LEU A 131 -16.34 12.20 14.59
C LEU A 131 -15.63 11.48 13.43
N PRO A 132 -15.30 10.17 13.57
CA PRO A 132 -14.78 9.37 12.48
C PRO A 132 -15.73 9.31 11.28
N ALA A 133 -15.18 9.10 10.08
CA ALA A 133 -15.91 9.13 8.81
C ALA A 133 -16.98 8.02 8.65
N LEU A 134 -16.97 6.97 9.46
CA LEU A 134 -18.05 5.99 9.49
C LEU A 134 -17.97 5.23 10.81
N GLN A 135 -19.05 5.20 11.59
CA GLN A 135 -19.06 4.49 12.86
C GLN A 135 -20.48 4.17 13.31
N TYR A 136 -20.93 2.95 13.02
CA TYR A 136 -22.30 2.50 13.35
C TYR A 136 -22.53 2.20 14.84
N ALA A 137 -21.49 2.01 15.64
CA ALA A 137 -21.63 1.86 17.10
C ALA A 137 -21.41 3.21 17.81
N TRP A 138 -22.15 3.44 18.90
CA TRP A 138 -21.89 4.58 19.79
C TRP A 138 -20.47 4.49 20.36
N GLY A 139 -19.69 5.56 20.22
CA GLY A 139 -18.37 5.68 20.83
C GLY A 139 -18.27 6.88 21.76
N LYS A 140 -17.70 6.68 22.96
CA LYS A 140 -17.38 7.79 23.87
C LYS A 140 -16.25 8.63 23.29
N ARG A 141 -16.38 9.94 23.37
CA ARG A 141 -15.45 10.95 22.89
C ARG A 141 -15.05 11.84 24.04
N ILE A 142 -13.80 12.31 23.98
CA ILE A 142 -13.19 13.12 25.02
C ILE A 142 -12.49 14.29 24.34
N LEU A 143 -12.76 15.50 24.82
CA LEU A 143 -12.15 16.75 24.39
C LEU A 143 -11.56 17.48 25.61
N HIS A 144 -10.24 17.63 25.68
CA HIS A 144 -9.62 18.53 26.65
C HIS A 144 -9.35 19.92 26.08
N ALA A 145 -9.59 20.94 26.90
CA ALA A 145 -9.31 22.33 26.54
C ALA A 145 -8.82 23.10 27.78
N THR A 146 -7.72 23.85 27.62
CA THR A 146 -7.21 24.71 28.70
C THR A 146 -7.62 26.15 28.42
N ALA A 147 -8.31 26.75 29.38
CA ALA A 147 -8.78 28.12 29.28
C ALA A 147 -7.59 29.09 29.22
N PRO A 148 -7.47 29.92 28.17
CA PRO A 148 -6.42 30.92 28.11
C PRO A 148 -6.61 31.98 29.21
N GLU A 149 -5.52 32.66 29.57
CA GLU A 149 -5.59 33.82 30.46
C GLU A 149 -6.55 34.88 29.90
N GLY A 150 -7.42 35.41 30.77
CA GLY A 150 -8.46 36.38 30.39
C GLY A 150 -9.78 35.79 29.88
N ALA A 151 -9.88 34.47 29.67
CA ALA A 151 -11.16 33.84 29.33
C ALA A 151 -12.11 33.83 30.54
N THR A 152 -13.37 34.24 30.35
CA THR A 152 -14.37 34.26 31.45
C THR A 152 -15.49 33.26 31.24
N HIS A 153 -15.78 32.92 29.99
CA HIS A 153 -16.81 31.95 29.63
C HIS A 153 -16.31 31.03 28.51
N ALA A 154 -17.00 29.92 28.32
CA ALA A 154 -16.82 29.04 27.17
C ALA A 154 -18.17 28.59 26.60
N THR A 155 -18.16 28.06 25.38
CA THR A 155 -19.29 27.42 24.72
C THR A 155 -18.80 26.16 23.99
N LEU A 156 -19.70 25.19 23.81
CA LEU A 156 -19.48 24.10 22.87
C LEU A 156 -20.08 24.45 21.52
N TRP A 157 -19.33 24.26 20.44
CA TRP A 157 -19.81 24.47 19.08
C TRP A 157 -19.74 23.17 18.30
N ILE A 158 -20.90 22.67 17.90
CA ILE A 158 -21.06 21.47 17.08
C ILE A 158 -21.30 21.94 15.66
N ARG A 159 -20.45 21.48 14.73
CA ARG A 159 -20.54 21.88 13.32
C ARG A 159 -20.13 20.77 12.38
N SER A 160 -20.64 20.84 11.16
CA SER A 160 -20.14 20.07 10.03
C SER A 160 -19.20 20.92 9.16
N TYR A 161 -18.36 20.23 8.39
CA TYR A 161 -17.39 20.83 7.47
C TYR A 161 -17.91 20.78 6.05
N VAL A 162 -17.94 21.94 5.39
CA VAL A 162 -18.17 22.05 3.96
C VAL A 162 -16.88 21.62 3.21
N PRO A 163 -16.95 20.80 2.14
CA PRO A 163 -18.13 20.38 1.39
C PRO A 163 -18.71 19.00 1.79
N ASN A 164 -18.41 18.50 2.98
CA ASN A 164 -18.82 17.16 3.38
C ASN A 164 -20.30 17.12 3.78
N THR A 165 -20.95 15.99 3.51
CA THR A 165 -22.26 15.65 4.04
C THR A 165 -22.10 14.67 5.20
N VAL A 166 -23.00 14.72 6.19
CA VAL A 166 -22.95 13.85 7.37
C VAL A 166 -24.35 13.63 7.96
N LEU A 167 -24.65 12.37 8.29
CA LEU A 167 -25.74 11.97 9.17
C LEU A 167 -25.14 11.35 10.44
N ALA A 168 -25.28 12.03 11.57
CA ALA A 168 -24.67 11.59 12.83
C ALA A 168 -25.55 11.90 14.04
N TRP A 169 -25.33 11.13 15.11
CA TRP A 169 -26.02 11.26 16.38
C TRP A 169 -25.03 11.52 17.50
N LEU A 170 -25.39 12.42 18.43
CA LEU A 170 -24.59 12.79 19.59
C LEU A 170 -25.47 12.86 20.83
N ASP A 171 -24.94 12.44 21.97
CA ASP A 171 -25.69 12.42 23.22
C ASP A 171 -24.77 12.42 24.46
N ASP A 172 -25.36 12.66 25.63
CA ASP A 172 -24.75 12.54 26.96
C ASP A 172 -23.47 13.36 27.17
N PHE A 173 -23.56 14.67 26.98
CA PHE A 173 -22.44 15.57 27.23
C PHE A 173 -22.12 15.72 28.72
N THR A 174 -20.85 15.71 29.07
CA THR A 174 -20.39 16.03 30.43
C THR A 174 -19.23 17.01 30.36
N LEU A 175 -19.13 17.89 31.33
CA LEU A 175 -17.97 18.77 31.49
C LEU A 175 -17.38 18.61 32.87
N THR A 176 -16.06 18.44 32.94
CA THR A 176 -15.34 18.28 34.21
C THR A 176 -14.10 19.17 34.20
N ARG A 177 -13.87 19.94 35.26
CA ARG A 177 -12.61 20.64 35.49
C ARG A 177 -11.60 19.65 36.07
N VAL A 178 -10.44 19.52 35.42
CA VAL A 178 -9.39 18.55 35.79
C VAL A 178 -8.08 19.27 36.14
N PRO A 179 -7.15 18.66 36.92
CA PRO A 179 -5.84 19.22 37.21
C PRO A 179 -5.04 19.54 35.93
N ALA A 180 -4.31 20.66 35.92
CA ALA A 180 -3.47 21.06 34.78
C ALA A 180 -2.38 20.03 34.43
N SER A 181 -1.87 19.27 35.41
CA SER A 181 -0.90 18.18 35.20
C SER A 181 -1.49 16.98 34.46
N ALA A 182 -2.70 16.56 34.84
CA ALA A 182 -3.47 15.53 34.12
C ALA A 182 -3.88 16.02 32.73
N GLY A 183 -4.26 17.30 32.62
CA GLY A 183 -4.59 17.97 31.36
C GLY A 183 -3.42 18.06 30.38
N GLY A 184 -2.18 18.30 30.83
CA GLY A 184 -0.99 18.43 29.98
C GLY A 184 -0.43 17.09 29.47
N GLU A 185 -0.62 16.00 30.21
CA GLU A 185 -0.32 14.64 29.78
C GLU A 185 -1.43 14.09 28.89
N ALA A 186 -2.70 14.35 29.24
CA ALA A 186 -3.85 14.04 28.42
C ALA A 186 -3.93 14.89 27.14
N LEU A 187 -3.47 16.14 27.09
CA LEU A 187 -3.38 16.94 25.84
C LEU A 187 -2.26 16.44 24.91
N ARG A 188 -1.15 15.95 25.47
CA ARG A 188 -0.10 15.26 24.69
C ARG A 188 -0.57 13.90 24.20
N GLN A 189 -1.31 13.17 25.03
CA GLN A 189 -1.97 11.95 24.61
C GLN A 189 -3.14 12.23 23.69
N GLN A 190 -3.89 13.34 23.79
CA GLN A 190 -5.02 13.66 22.92
C GLN A 190 -4.53 14.20 21.57
N GLN A 191 -3.39 14.90 21.53
CA GLN A 191 -2.61 15.09 20.29
C GLN A 191 -1.98 13.78 19.77
N ALA A 192 -1.99 12.69 20.53
CA ALA A 192 -1.56 11.35 20.12
C ALA A 192 -2.73 10.33 19.97
N VAL A 193 -3.94 10.69 20.41
CA VAL A 193 -5.15 9.85 20.51
C VAL A 193 -6.27 10.44 19.63
N SER A 194 -6.15 11.71 19.20
CA SER A 194 -6.76 12.19 17.95
C SER A 194 -6.09 11.61 16.71
N TYR A 195 -5.00 10.86 16.90
CA TYR A 195 -4.28 10.14 15.85
C TYR A 195 -3.89 8.77 16.37
N SER A 196 -4.88 7.89 16.57
CA SER A 196 -4.58 6.46 16.69
C SER A 196 -3.73 6.07 15.49
N ILE A 197 -2.48 5.66 15.73
CA ILE A 197 -1.65 5.02 14.70
C ILE A 197 -2.53 3.92 14.09
N PRO A 198 -2.81 3.94 12.77
CA PRO A 198 -3.65 2.92 12.14
C PRO A 198 -3.20 1.53 12.57
N GLU A 199 -4.15 0.61 12.78
CA GLU A 199 -3.85 -0.73 13.30
C GLU A 199 -2.75 -1.43 12.48
N TRP A 200 -2.82 -1.33 11.15
CA TRP A 200 -1.78 -1.85 10.24
C TRP A 200 -0.39 -1.28 10.52
N MET A 201 -0.27 0.01 10.89
CA MET A 201 1.01 0.60 11.29
C MET A 201 1.47 0.06 12.64
N SER A 202 0.55 -0.20 13.57
CA SER A 202 0.89 -0.82 14.86
C SER A 202 1.36 -2.27 14.69
N GLU A 203 0.81 -3.02 13.74
CA GLU A 203 1.26 -4.36 13.37
C GLU A 203 2.63 -4.31 12.69
N ALA A 204 2.80 -3.43 11.70
CA ALA A 204 4.07 -3.20 11.01
C ALA A 204 5.22 -2.85 11.98
N ARG A 205 4.94 -2.07 13.03
CA ARG A 205 5.90 -1.78 14.11
C ARG A 205 6.30 -2.99 14.94
N ARG A 206 5.49 -4.05 14.94
CA ARG A 206 5.69 -5.27 15.73
C ARG A 206 6.10 -6.48 14.89
N LEU A 207 6.27 -6.33 13.57
CA LEU A 207 6.73 -7.42 12.70
C LEU A 207 7.99 -8.07 13.26
N PRO A 208 8.07 -9.41 13.28
CA PRO A 208 9.27 -10.11 13.75
C PRO A 208 10.42 -9.93 12.76
N ALA A 209 11.62 -10.31 13.20
CA ALA A 209 12.73 -10.51 12.28
C ALA A 209 12.51 -11.77 11.45
N PHE A 210 12.91 -11.73 10.19
CA PHE A 210 12.95 -12.92 9.34
C PHE A 210 14.42 -13.30 9.10
N PRO A 211 14.94 -14.38 9.70
CA PRO A 211 16.33 -14.78 9.54
C PRO A 211 16.68 -15.08 8.08
N LYS A 212 17.79 -14.52 7.61
CA LYS A 212 18.37 -14.74 6.28
C LYS A 212 19.88 -14.88 6.46
N PRO A 213 20.40 -16.01 7.00
CA PRO A 213 21.77 -16.07 7.52
C PRO A 213 22.85 -16.00 6.42
N PHE A 214 22.55 -16.45 5.20
CA PHE A 214 23.49 -16.44 4.07
C PHE A 214 22.76 -16.07 2.76
N PRO A 215 22.27 -14.82 2.63
CA PRO A 215 21.46 -14.42 1.48
C PRO A 215 22.26 -14.53 0.16
N GLU A 216 23.58 -14.38 0.19
CA GLU A 216 24.46 -14.55 -0.96
C GLU A 216 24.41 -15.98 -1.53
N LYS A 217 24.21 -16.99 -0.68
CA LYS A 217 24.14 -18.42 -1.04
C LYS A 217 22.74 -18.90 -1.43
N ALA A 218 21.69 -18.13 -1.22
CA ALA A 218 20.37 -18.54 -1.68
C ALA A 218 20.33 -18.60 -3.23
N PHE A 219 19.60 -19.55 -3.80
CA PHE A 219 19.49 -19.73 -5.27
C PHE A 219 20.81 -19.98 -6.01
N THR A 220 21.87 -20.40 -5.31
CA THR A 220 23.13 -20.84 -5.94
C THR A 220 23.20 -22.35 -6.16
N ASP A 221 22.42 -23.10 -5.39
CA ASP A 221 22.47 -24.56 -5.33
C ASP A 221 21.44 -25.17 -6.31
N GLY A 222 21.90 -26.05 -7.21
CA GLY A 222 21.07 -26.74 -8.20
C GLY A 222 21.77 -26.93 -9.55
N HIS A 223 21.11 -27.64 -10.48
CA HIS A 223 21.64 -27.90 -11.83
C HIS A 223 21.72 -26.64 -12.72
N LEU A 224 21.02 -25.55 -12.37
CA LEU A 224 20.96 -24.31 -13.14
C LEU A 224 21.28 -23.10 -12.23
N PRO A 225 22.50 -22.54 -12.28
CA PRO A 225 22.84 -21.37 -11.49
C PRO A 225 22.08 -20.13 -11.98
N LEU A 226 21.29 -19.51 -11.11
CA LEU A 226 20.53 -18.29 -11.47
C LEU A 226 21.38 -17.02 -11.38
N LYS A 227 22.31 -16.98 -10.42
CA LYS A 227 23.14 -15.82 -10.11
C LYS A 227 24.48 -15.86 -10.86
N LEU A 228 25.00 -14.68 -11.20
CA LEU A 228 26.36 -14.47 -11.68
C LEU A 228 27.18 -13.81 -10.56
N PRO A 229 27.76 -14.58 -9.61
CA PRO A 229 28.56 -14.01 -8.53
C PRO A 229 29.84 -13.37 -9.09
N GLY A 230 30.26 -12.28 -8.47
CA GLY A 230 31.57 -11.68 -8.68
C GLY A 230 32.70 -12.57 -8.17
N THR A 231 33.94 -12.16 -8.45
CA THR A 231 35.15 -12.89 -8.01
C THR A 231 35.29 -12.97 -6.49
N ASP A 232 34.66 -12.06 -5.75
CA ASP A 232 34.61 -12.07 -4.28
C ASP A 232 33.40 -12.84 -3.71
N GLY A 233 32.68 -13.59 -4.56
CA GLY A 233 31.48 -14.35 -4.20
C GLY A 233 30.23 -13.49 -4.01
N SER A 234 30.33 -12.17 -4.11
CA SER A 234 29.20 -11.25 -3.95
C SER A 234 28.24 -11.34 -5.15
N PRO A 235 26.92 -11.26 -4.93
CA PRO A 235 25.97 -11.08 -6.03
C PRO A 235 26.04 -9.67 -6.65
N LEU A 236 26.68 -8.72 -5.95
CA LEU A 236 26.79 -7.34 -6.38
C LEU A 236 27.91 -7.18 -7.41
N ARG A 237 27.53 -6.84 -8.65
CA ARG A 237 28.45 -6.44 -9.71
C ARG A 237 28.78 -4.95 -9.59
N THR A 238 30.05 -4.60 -9.82
CA THR A 238 30.43 -3.19 -10.00
C THR A 238 29.96 -2.72 -11.37
N PRO A 239 29.04 -1.72 -11.45
CA PRO A 239 28.53 -1.23 -12.71
C PRO A 239 29.62 -0.46 -13.46
N ARG A 240 29.62 -0.52 -14.79
CA ARG A 240 30.52 0.28 -15.65
C ARG A 240 29.80 1.53 -16.13
N GLU A 241 30.53 2.61 -16.34
CA GLU A 241 30.02 3.84 -16.95
C GLU A 241 31.01 4.35 -18.01
N ASP A 242 31.01 3.70 -19.17
CA ASP A 242 31.97 3.93 -20.24
C ASP A 242 31.46 4.96 -21.26
N TRP A 243 31.68 6.24 -20.94
CA TRP A 243 31.30 7.36 -21.82
C TRP A 243 32.11 7.41 -23.11
N GLU A 244 33.36 6.94 -23.12
CA GLU A 244 34.21 6.95 -24.32
C GLU A 244 33.69 5.96 -25.36
N ASN A 245 33.43 4.72 -24.95
CA ASN A 245 32.82 3.73 -25.81
C ASN A 245 31.41 4.15 -26.25
N ALA A 246 30.62 4.76 -25.35
CA ALA A 246 29.31 5.29 -25.71
C ALA A 246 29.41 6.31 -26.85
N ARG A 247 30.35 7.27 -26.78
CA ARG A 247 30.59 8.25 -27.84
C ARG A 247 30.99 7.59 -29.16
N ARG A 248 31.85 6.57 -29.09
CA ARG A 248 32.21 5.77 -30.26
C ARG A 248 31.00 5.10 -30.89
N LEU A 249 30.18 4.40 -30.10
CA LEU A 249 28.99 3.69 -30.57
C LEU A 249 27.98 4.64 -31.24
N VAL A 250 27.65 5.77 -30.64
CA VAL A 250 26.70 6.74 -31.25
C VAL A 250 27.27 7.41 -32.51
N ALA A 251 28.59 7.41 -32.70
CA ALA A 251 29.24 7.91 -33.91
C ALA A 251 29.27 6.87 -35.03
N THR A 252 29.51 5.59 -34.70
CA THR A 252 29.78 4.53 -35.69
C THR A 252 28.61 3.61 -35.98
N ASP A 253 27.68 3.40 -35.03
CA ASP A 253 26.53 2.52 -35.19
C ASP A 253 25.28 3.33 -35.61
N PRO A 254 24.67 3.07 -36.79
CA PRO A 254 23.52 3.80 -37.28
C PRO A 254 22.30 3.77 -36.34
N HIS A 255 22.08 2.67 -35.61
CA HIS A 255 20.95 2.53 -34.70
C HIS A 255 21.15 3.39 -33.46
N TRP A 256 22.35 3.37 -32.87
CA TRP A 256 22.69 4.22 -31.73
C TRP A 256 22.69 5.70 -32.10
N LYS A 257 23.15 6.05 -33.31
CA LYS A 257 23.06 7.41 -33.85
C LYS A 257 21.61 7.88 -33.96
N LYS A 258 20.72 7.03 -34.52
CA LYS A 258 19.28 7.33 -34.64
C LYS A 258 18.61 7.47 -33.28
N TRP A 259 18.93 6.57 -32.34
CA TRP A 259 18.42 6.59 -30.97
C TRP A 259 18.79 7.89 -30.26
N LEU A 260 20.08 8.27 -30.27
CA LEU A 260 20.54 9.51 -29.65
C LEU A 260 19.90 10.75 -30.30
N ALA A 261 19.81 10.78 -31.63
CA ALA A 261 19.17 11.88 -32.35
C ALA A 261 17.69 12.05 -31.96
N SER A 262 16.97 10.95 -31.67
CA SER A 262 15.59 11.03 -31.16
C SER A 262 15.54 11.62 -29.76
N GLY A 263 16.38 11.11 -28.84
CA GLY A 263 16.46 11.63 -27.47
C GLY A 263 16.79 13.12 -27.43
N ARG A 264 17.72 13.58 -28.28
CA ARG A 264 18.05 15.00 -28.45
C ARG A 264 16.86 15.84 -28.89
N ARG A 265 16.14 15.43 -29.94
CA ARG A 265 14.95 16.17 -30.42
C ARG A 265 13.88 16.28 -29.34
N GLU A 266 13.61 15.20 -28.63
CA GLU A 266 12.62 15.20 -27.54
C GLU A 266 13.06 16.09 -26.36
N ALA A 267 14.34 16.05 -25.99
CA ALA A 267 14.87 16.93 -24.95
C ALA A 267 14.82 18.40 -25.38
N ASP A 268 15.25 18.71 -26.61
CA ASP A 268 15.26 20.07 -27.15
C ASP A 268 13.84 20.68 -27.19
N ALA A 269 12.86 19.89 -27.65
CA ALA A 269 11.46 20.29 -27.65
C ALA A 269 10.93 20.55 -26.23
N TRP A 270 11.23 19.65 -25.28
CA TRP A 270 10.81 19.79 -23.89
C TRP A 270 11.43 21.02 -23.21
N MET A 271 12.76 21.20 -23.37
CA MET A 271 13.51 22.31 -22.77
C MET A 271 13.02 23.68 -23.28
N THR A 272 12.67 23.74 -24.57
CA THR A 272 12.13 24.96 -25.19
C THR A 272 10.75 25.30 -24.65
N ARG A 273 9.89 24.28 -24.50
CA ARG A 273 8.50 24.46 -24.07
C ARG A 273 8.36 24.69 -22.56
N HIS A 274 9.20 24.03 -21.76
CA HIS A 274 9.15 24.03 -20.31
C HIS A 274 10.51 24.47 -19.72
N PRO A 275 10.79 25.79 -19.66
CA PRO A 275 12.06 26.28 -19.13
C PRO A 275 12.24 25.99 -17.64
N HIS A 276 11.15 25.90 -16.88
CA HIS A 276 11.11 25.51 -15.47
C HIS A 276 9.74 24.94 -15.08
N ASP A 277 9.65 24.28 -13.92
CA ASP A 277 8.38 23.95 -13.24
C ASP A 277 7.66 25.22 -12.76
N ARG A 278 6.46 25.11 -12.17
CA ARG A 278 5.72 26.24 -11.61
C ARG A 278 5.44 26.05 -10.11
N ALA A 279 5.86 27.02 -9.30
CA ALA A 279 5.75 26.97 -7.84
C ALA A 279 4.31 27.08 -7.31
N ASP A 280 3.39 27.59 -8.13
CA ASP A 280 1.95 27.62 -7.86
C ASP A 280 1.24 26.30 -8.21
N TRP A 281 1.85 25.42 -9.02
CA TRP A 281 1.27 24.11 -9.34
C TRP A 281 1.36 23.14 -8.17
N ARG A 282 0.19 22.62 -7.77
CA ARG A 282 0.03 21.65 -6.67
C ARG A 282 -0.14 20.25 -7.26
N ALA A 283 0.75 19.33 -6.89
CA ALA A 283 0.57 17.93 -7.26
C ALA A 283 -0.55 17.30 -6.42
N GLY A 284 -1.38 16.50 -7.07
CA GLY A 284 -2.45 15.71 -6.48
C GLY A 284 -2.16 14.23 -6.60
N TYR A 285 -3.04 13.42 -6.01
CA TYR A 285 -2.87 11.97 -6.00
C TYR A 285 -3.02 11.40 -7.41
N TYR A 286 -2.00 10.72 -7.93
CA TYR A 286 -2.02 10.20 -9.30
C TYR A 286 -3.15 9.20 -9.57
N HIS A 287 -3.55 8.41 -8.56
CA HIS A 287 -4.68 7.48 -8.70
C HIS A 287 -6.04 8.18 -8.81
N ALA A 288 -6.11 9.50 -8.60
CA ALA A 288 -7.28 10.29 -8.94
C ALA A 288 -7.33 10.67 -10.44
N PHE A 289 -6.27 10.40 -11.22
CA PHE A 289 -6.23 10.63 -12.67
C PHE A 289 -6.98 9.54 -13.46
N ILE A 290 -8.23 9.32 -13.05
CA ILE A 290 -9.12 8.29 -13.58
C ILE A 290 -10.39 8.93 -14.12
N SER A 291 -10.96 8.32 -15.15
CA SER A 291 -12.24 8.70 -15.71
C SER A 291 -13.35 8.39 -14.69
N PRO A 292 -14.20 9.36 -14.32
CA PRO A 292 -15.33 9.09 -13.44
C PRO A 292 -16.40 8.22 -14.13
N ARG A 293 -16.33 8.06 -15.45
CA ARG A 293 -17.30 7.31 -16.25
C ARG A 293 -17.06 5.80 -16.20
N ASP A 294 -15.80 5.38 -16.25
CA ASP A 294 -15.43 3.97 -16.40
C ASP A 294 -14.27 3.52 -15.50
N SER A 295 -13.79 4.40 -14.62
CA SER A 295 -12.68 4.15 -13.70
C SER A 295 -11.33 3.83 -14.37
N SER A 296 -11.21 3.93 -15.69
CA SER A 296 -9.93 3.76 -16.39
C SER A 296 -9.04 4.98 -16.19
N PHE A 297 -7.71 4.79 -16.15
CA PHE A 297 -6.76 5.90 -16.13
C PHE A 297 -6.96 6.82 -17.34
N LEU A 298 -6.80 8.12 -17.12
CA LEU A 298 -6.75 9.11 -18.19
C LEU A 298 -5.39 9.07 -18.89
N VAL A 299 -5.36 9.45 -20.16
CA VAL A 299 -4.15 9.59 -20.97
C VAL A 299 -3.52 10.94 -20.62
N TRP A 300 -2.27 10.90 -20.14
CA TRP A 300 -1.50 12.12 -19.87
C TRP A 300 -0.97 12.70 -21.19
N GLU A 301 -1.16 13.99 -21.39
CA GLU A 301 -0.67 14.75 -22.54
C GLU A 301 0.04 16.02 -22.08
N ASP A 302 0.93 16.57 -22.91
CA ASP A 302 1.73 17.75 -22.57
C ASP A 302 0.97 19.09 -22.71
N ARG A 303 -0.32 19.05 -23.08
CA ARG A 303 -1.18 20.22 -23.11
C ARG A 303 -1.55 20.60 -21.69
N ILE A 304 -1.30 21.85 -21.31
CA ILE A 304 -1.51 22.38 -19.97
C ILE A 304 -3.03 22.49 -19.72
N PRO A 305 -3.59 21.70 -18.78
CA PRO A 305 -5.04 21.67 -18.56
C PRO A 305 -5.54 23.02 -18.02
N GLY A 306 -6.60 23.54 -18.62
CA GLY A 306 -7.15 24.87 -18.33
C GLY A 306 -6.45 26.04 -19.03
N GLU A 307 -5.31 25.81 -19.70
CA GLU A 307 -4.63 26.82 -20.53
C GLU A 307 -4.69 26.45 -22.02
N GLU A 308 -4.45 25.18 -22.36
CA GLU A 308 -4.36 24.68 -23.74
C GLU A 308 -5.37 23.55 -24.04
N THR A 309 -6.02 22.99 -23.01
CA THR A 309 -7.06 21.98 -23.17
C THR A 309 -8.06 22.03 -22.02
N ASP A 310 -9.35 21.86 -22.33
CA ASP A 310 -10.44 21.78 -21.34
C ASP A 310 -10.87 20.32 -21.07
N THR A 311 -10.28 19.36 -21.78
CA THR A 311 -10.60 17.93 -21.66
C THR A 311 -9.34 17.06 -21.64
N PHE A 312 -9.50 15.90 -21.02
CA PHE A 312 -8.63 14.72 -21.11
C PHE A 312 -9.34 13.61 -21.87
N ARG A 313 -8.59 12.58 -22.26
CA ARG A 313 -9.13 11.34 -22.84
C ARG A 313 -8.89 10.17 -21.91
N SER A 314 -9.89 9.33 -21.67
CA SER A 314 -9.73 8.04 -20.98
C SER A 314 -9.04 7.02 -21.89
N ARG A 315 -8.46 5.95 -21.32
CA ARG A 315 -7.89 4.85 -22.13
C ARG A 315 -8.93 4.10 -22.96
N SER A 316 -10.20 4.14 -22.55
CA SER A 316 -11.36 3.65 -23.30
C SER A 316 -11.85 4.62 -24.39
N GLY A 317 -11.27 5.82 -24.48
CA GLY A 317 -11.50 6.78 -25.56
C GLY A 317 -12.53 7.88 -25.28
N HIS A 318 -13.09 7.97 -24.07
CA HIS A 318 -14.06 9.01 -23.69
C HIS A 318 -13.38 10.33 -23.32
N GLU A 319 -14.06 11.44 -23.60
CA GLU A 319 -13.63 12.76 -23.13
C GLU A 319 -14.06 12.99 -21.67
N VAL A 320 -13.17 13.59 -20.89
CA VAL A 320 -13.38 13.92 -19.48
C VAL A 320 -12.98 15.37 -19.26
N LYS A 321 -13.89 16.19 -18.74
CA LYS A 321 -13.62 17.61 -18.45
C LYS A 321 -12.52 17.75 -17.40
N VAL A 322 -11.67 18.76 -17.57
CA VAL A 322 -10.67 19.13 -16.57
C VAL A 322 -11.38 19.56 -15.28
N THR A 323 -10.87 19.08 -14.16
CA THR A 323 -11.28 19.49 -12.80
C THR A 323 -10.04 19.82 -11.99
N PRO A 324 -10.14 20.55 -10.86
CA PRO A 324 -8.99 20.82 -10.00
C PRO A 324 -8.26 19.55 -9.53
N VAL A 325 -9.01 18.48 -9.24
CA VAL A 325 -8.42 17.18 -8.85
C VAL A 325 -7.62 16.57 -10.00
N LEU A 326 -8.17 16.59 -11.21
CA LEU A 326 -7.48 16.05 -12.39
C LEU A 326 -6.29 16.90 -12.82
N LEU A 327 -6.38 18.23 -12.71
CA LEU A 327 -5.24 19.14 -12.92
C LEU A 327 -4.12 18.81 -11.93
N ASN A 328 -4.42 18.69 -10.64
CA ASN A 328 -3.41 18.37 -9.65
C ASN A 328 -2.77 16.98 -9.91
N ALA A 329 -3.56 15.98 -10.30
CA ALA A 329 -3.03 14.67 -10.67
C ALA A 329 -2.21 14.72 -11.99
N TRP A 330 -2.56 15.60 -12.93
CA TRP A 330 -1.75 15.89 -14.12
C TRP A 330 -0.40 16.52 -13.75
N VAL A 331 -0.35 17.42 -12.76
CA VAL A 331 0.88 18.05 -12.26
C VAL A 331 1.87 17.01 -11.73
N PHE A 332 1.41 15.94 -11.06
CA PHE A 332 2.27 14.81 -10.70
C PHE A 332 2.95 14.20 -11.95
N GLY A 333 2.16 14.00 -13.02
CA GLY A 333 2.64 13.46 -14.29
C GLY A 333 3.61 14.41 -15.02
N PHE A 334 3.36 15.72 -14.95
CA PHE A 334 4.27 16.74 -15.46
C PHE A 334 5.60 16.70 -14.72
N ARG A 335 5.58 16.82 -13.39
CA ARG A 335 6.80 16.94 -12.58
C ARG A 335 7.69 15.71 -12.68
N SER A 336 7.08 14.52 -12.75
CA SER A 336 7.79 13.25 -13.00
C SER A 336 8.53 13.26 -14.33
N ARG A 337 7.90 13.75 -15.41
CA ARG A 337 8.52 13.88 -16.73
C ARG A 337 9.58 14.98 -16.76
N HIS A 338 9.28 16.12 -16.13
CA HIS A 338 10.16 17.28 -16.09
C HIS A 338 11.51 16.96 -15.41
N ILE A 339 11.47 16.30 -14.26
CA ILE A 339 12.68 15.82 -13.57
C ILE A 339 13.39 14.73 -14.37
N GLY A 340 12.64 13.80 -14.98
CA GLY A 340 13.22 12.80 -15.87
C GLY A 340 13.97 13.44 -17.06
N LYS A 341 13.44 14.53 -17.62
CA LYS A 341 14.10 15.31 -18.68
C LYS A 341 15.31 16.08 -18.18
N ALA A 342 15.35 16.54 -16.92
CA ALA A 342 16.56 17.10 -16.31
C ALA A 342 17.70 16.07 -16.24
N THR A 343 17.41 14.84 -15.84
CA THR A 343 18.39 13.75 -15.87
C THR A 343 18.82 13.43 -17.31
N GLU A 344 17.87 13.37 -18.25
CA GLU A 344 18.17 13.14 -19.67
C GLU A 344 19.10 14.22 -20.26
N ALA A 345 18.81 15.49 -19.99
CA ALA A 345 19.67 16.60 -20.41
C ALA A 345 21.09 16.47 -19.82
N ALA A 346 21.24 16.11 -18.54
CA ALA A 346 22.56 15.88 -17.96
C ALA A 346 23.31 14.71 -18.65
N ARG A 347 22.62 13.64 -19.08
CA ARG A 347 23.23 12.57 -19.89
C ARG A 347 23.62 13.03 -21.28
N LEU A 348 22.78 13.86 -21.92
CA LEU A 348 23.08 14.45 -23.22
C LEU A 348 24.32 15.35 -23.13
N TYR A 349 24.47 16.16 -22.09
CA TYR A 349 25.71 16.90 -21.85
C TYR A 349 26.93 15.98 -21.78
N ARG A 350 26.84 14.87 -21.03
CA ARG A 350 27.97 13.94 -20.88
C ARG A 350 28.37 13.25 -22.18
N ILE A 351 27.42 12.93 -23.05
CA ILE A 351 27.72 12.30 -24.34
C ILE A 351 28.16 13.32 -25.41
N THR A 352 27.59 14.53 -25.44
CA THR A 352 27.83 15.52 -26.53
C THR A 352 28.82 16.62 -26.19
N GLY A 353 28.99 16.95 -24.91
CA GLY A 353 29.73 18.12 -24.43
C GLY A 353 28.99 19.45 -24.55
N GLU A 354 27.74 19.48 -25.03
CA GLU A 354 26.99 20.73 -25.20
C GLU A 354 26.49 21.29 -23.87
N GLU A 355 27.07 22.40 -23.43
CA GLU A 355 26.76 23.03 -22.14
C GLU A 355 25.31 23.47 -21.97
N ARG A 356 24.57 23.71 -23.07
CA ARG A 356 23.14 24.09 -23.01
C ARG A 356 22.30 23.05 -22.26
N TYR A 357 22.65 21.77 -22.39
CA TYR A 357 21.95 20.69 -21.69
C TYR A 357 22.26 20.68 -20.19
N ALA A 358 23.53 20.83 -19.83
CA ALA A 358 23.94 20.92 -18.42
C ALA A 358 23.39 22.17 -17.73
N SER A 359 23.45 23.31 -18.41
CA SER A 359 22.92 24.59 -17.92
C SER A 359 21.43 24.48 -17.62
N TRP A 360 20.63 23.94 -18.56
CA TRP A 360 19.20 23.76 -18.34
C TRP A 360 18.90 22.77 -17.21
N ALA A 361 19.59 21.62 -17.16
CA ALA A 361 19.41 20.63 -16.10
C ALA A 361 19.72 21.22 -14.71
N ALA A 362 20.82 21.98 -14.60
CA ALA A 362 21.24 22.64 -13.38
C ALA A 362 20.24 23.75 -12.96
N ALA A 363 19.68 24.50 -13.94
CA ALA A 363 18.67 25.52 -13.68
C ALA A 363 17.38 24.93 -13.08
N GLN A 364 17.04 23.68 -13.38
CA GLN A 364 15.89 23.03 -12.75
C GLN A 364 16.11 22.81 -11.26
N ILE A 365 17.33 22.42 -10.86
CA ILE A 365 17.68 22.21 -9.45
C ILE A 365 17.72 23.56 -8.72
N ASP A 366 18.24 24.61 -9.36
CA ASP A 366 18.14 25.98 -8.81
C ASP A 366 16.68 26.36 -8.55
N TYR A 367 15.79 26.11 -9.51
CA TYR A 367 14.38 26.45 -9.38
C TYR A 367 13.74 25.73 -8.19
N TYR A 368 13.95 24.43 -8.05
CA TYR A 368 13.41 23.68 -6.91
C TYR A 368 14.01 24.12 -5.57
N ALA A 369 15.31 24.43 -5.51
CA ALA A 369 15.96 24.93 -4.30
C ALA A 369 15.42 26.29 -3.86
N GLN A 370 15.26 27.22 -4.80
CA GLN A 370 14.78 28.57 -4.53
C GLN A 370 13.29 28.60 -4.16
N ASN A 371 12.50 27.64 -4.67
CA ASN A 371 11.05 27.62 -4.49
C ASN A 371 10.55 26.59 -3.48
N LEU A 372 11.41 25.76 -2.88
CA LEU A 372 10.99 24.72 -1.93
C LEU A 372 10.03 25.25 -0.82
N PRO A 373 10.26 26.44 -0.23
CA PRO A 373 9.35 27.02 0.77
C PRO A 373 7.96 27.40 0.24
N ASN A 374 7.82 27.65 -1.07
CA ASN A 374 6.58 28.08 -1.73
C ASN A 374 5.60 26.92 -1.98
N TRP A 375 6.08 25.67 -1.91
CA TRP A 375 5.21 24.50 -1.84
C TRP A 375 4.86 24.18 -0.38
N PRO A 376 3.58 24.27 0.00
CA PRO A 376 3.14 24.05 1.38
C PRO A 376 3.36 22.59 1.77
N LEU A 377 3.57 22.37 3.07
CA LEU A 377 3.52 21.01 3.60
C LEU A 377 2.11 20.45 3.40
N HIS A 378 2.03 19.27 2.81
CA HIS A 378 0.76 18.58 2.66
C HIS A 378 0.14 18.31 4.04
N PRO A 379 -1.18 18.50 4.23
CA PRO A 379 -1.81 18.47 5.55
C PRO A 379 -1.86 17.08 6.19
N ASN A 380 -1.49 16.01 5.47
CA ASN A 380 -1.42 14.67 6.03
C ASN A 380 -0.28 14.56 7.05
N ILE A 381 -0.64 14.54 8.33
CA ILE A 381 0.31 14.52 9.45
C ILE A 381 1.08 13.20 9.59
N HIS A 382 0.66 12.13 8.90
CA HIS A 382 1.37 10.83 8.89
C HIS A 382 2.30 10.67 7.69
N GLU A 383 2.21 11.58 6.72
CA GLU A 383 2.97 11.53 5.47
C GLU A 383 3.17 12.95 4.94
N HIS A 384 4.19 13.64 5.47
CA HIS A 384 4.54 14.99 5.05
C HIS A 384 5.20 14.99 3.67
N SER A 385 4.70 15.81 2.76
CA SER A 385 5.29 16.08 1.45
C SER A 385 5.32 17.58 1.17
N ARG A 386 6.14 18.00 0.21
CA ARG A 386 6.14 19.39 -0.29
C ARG A 386 5.83 19.43 -1.77
N LEU A 387 6.64 18.76 -2.57
CA LEU A 387 6.46 18.77 -4.02
C LEU A 387 5.18 18.02 -4.39
N GLY A 388 4.94 16.87 -3.75
CA GLY A 388 3.94 15.89 -4.14
C GLY A 388 2.70 15.89 -3.26
N TYR A 389 1.76 15.00 -3.60
CA TYR A 389 0.60 14.74 -2.75
C TYR A 389 0.97 13.92 -1.51
N GLN A 390 1.98 13.07 -1.64
CA GLN A 390 2.48 12.18 -0.59
C GLN A 390 4.02 12.14 -0.62
N ALA A 391 4.64 11.73 0.49
CA ALA A 391 6.09 11.71 0.65
C ALA A 391 6.79 10.77 -0.35
N LEU A 392 6.10 9.72 -0.78
CA LEU A 392 6.56 8.84 -1.85
C LEU A 392 6.81 9.61 -3.16
N ASP A 393 5.98 10.59 -3.49
CA ASP A 393 6.14 11.38 -4.72
C ASP A 393 7.42 12.23 -4.67
N ASP A 394 7.64 12.96 -3.55
CA ASP A 394 8.88 13.71 -3.30
C ASP A 394 10.10 12.77 -3.37
N THR A 395 9.96 11.56 -2.83
CA THR A 395 11.04 10.55 -2.84
C THR A 395 11.46 10.18 -4.25
N LEU A 396 10.52 9.94 -5.16
CA LEU A 396 10.81 9.59 -6.56
C LEU A 396 11.58 10.72 -7.26
N TRP A 397 11.15 11.96 -7.03
CA TRP A 397 11.71 13.16 -7.64
C TRP A 397 13.08 13.52 -7.11
N VAL A 398 13.27 13.50 -5.79
CA VAL A 398 14.57 13.72 -5.15
C VAL A 398 15.57 12.65 -5.59
N SER A 399 15.13 11.39 -5.67
CA SER A 399 15.94 10.27 -6.18
C SER A 399 16.44 10.52 -7.61
N GLY A 400 15.57 11.02 -8.50
CA GLY A 400 15.96 11.41 -9.86
C GLY A 400 16.98 12.56 -9.89
N LEU A 401 16.76 13.60 -9.09
CA LEU A 401 17.64 14.77 -9.05
C LEU A 401 19.03 14.46 -8.50
N THR A 402 19.19 13.48 -7.60
CA THR A 402 20.55 13.06 -7.17
C THR A 402 21.40 12.53 -8.33
N GLU A 403 20.78 11.83 -9.29
CA GLU A 403 21.46 11.35 -10.49
C GLU A 403 21.82 12.51 -11.43
N THR A 404 20.93 13.48 -11.58
CA THR A 404 21.21 14.71 -12.35
C THR A 404 22.45 15.42 -11.80
N VAL A 405 22.55 15.62 -10.48
CA VAL A 405 23.73 16.27 -9.87
C VAL A 405 25.01 15.49 -10.12
N ARG A 406 24.98 14.15 -10.01
CA ARG A 406 26.16 13.30 -10.28
C ARG A 406 26.61 13.42 -11.74
N LEU A 407 25.66 13.45 -12.68
CA LEU A 407 25.97 13.55 -14.11
C LEU A 407 26.52 14.91 -14.51
N LEU A 408 26.17 15.97 -13.78
CA LEU A 408 26.70 17.32 -13.97
C LEU A 408 28.14 17.49 -13.45
N ASP A 409 28.76 16.46 -12.90
CA ASP A 409 30.17 16.52 -12.52
C ASP A 409 31.05 16.86 -13.74
N GLY A 410 32.00 17.79 -13.55
CA GLY A 410 32.82 18.38 -14.61
C GLY A 410 32.16 19.51 -15.42
N TYR A 411 30.88 19.84 -15.20
CA TYR A 411 30.25 21.02 -15.81
C TYR A 411 30.81 22.33 -15.21
N PRO A 412 31.35 23.27 -16.00
CA PRO A 412 31.93 24.51 -15.46
C PRO A 412 30.96 25.36 -14.63
N GLY A 413 29.65 25.30 -14.93
CA GLY A 413 28.61 26.03 -14.17
C GLY A 413 28.17 25.35 -12.87
N LEU A 414 28.72 24.19 -12.51
CA LEU A 414 28.52 23.54 -11.21
C LEU A 414 29.58 24.01 -10.22
N THR A 415 29.45 25.23 -9.71
CA THR A 415 30.39 25.76 -8.71
C THR A 415 30.17 25.09 -7.34
N PRO A 416 31.19 25.08 -6.46
CA PRO A 416 31.04 24.61 -5.08
C PRO A 416 29.91 25.30 -4.32
N GLU A 417 29.68 26.59 -4.55
CA GLU A 417 28.63 27.39 -3.92
C GLU A 417 27.24 26.95 -4.39
N ARG A 418 27.08 26.73 -5.71
CA ARG A 418 25.81 26.24 -6.27
C ARG A 418 25.49 24.84 -5.75
N ARG A 419 26.49 23.95 -5.71
CA ARG A 419 26.34 22.61 -5.16
C ARG A 419 25.95 22.65 -3.67
N ARG A 420 26.56 23.55 -2.89
CA ARG A 420 26.23 23.77 -1.47
C ARG A 420 24.80 24.29 -1.31
N MET A 421 24.39 25.27 -2.10
CA MET A 421 23.02 25.80 -2.10
C MET A 421 21.99 24.70 -2.39
N TRP A 422 22.22 23.85 -3.39
CA TRP A 422 21.33 22.71 -3.66
C TRP A 422 21.20 21.79 -2.46
N PHE A 423 22.32 21.50 -1.79
CA PHE A 423 22.29 20.65 -0.60
C PHE A 423 21.50 21.28 0.54
N GLU A 424 21.82 22.53 0.89
CA GLU A 424 21.25 23.21 2.05
C GLU A 424 19.77 23.58 1.87
N GLN A 425 19.37 23.98 0.65
CA GLN A 425 18.03 24.53 0.41
C GLN A 425 17.06 23.51 -0.18
N PHE A 426 17.55 22.42 -0.79
CA PHE A 426 16.70 21.40 -1.40
C PHE A 426 16.90 20.01 -0.81
N PHE A 427 18.09 19.43 -0.98
CA PHE A 427 18.30 18.01 -0.69
C PHE A 427 18.28 17.67 0.81
N ARG A 428 18.90 18.49 1.67
CA ARG A 428 18.90 18.26 3.13
C ARG A 428 17.48 18.41 3.71
N PRO A 429 16.71 19.49 3.45
CA PRO A 429 15.33 19.60 3.95
C PRO A 429 14.43 18.46 3.47
N GLN A 430 14.58 18.04 2.20
CA GLN A 430 13.84 16.90 1.65
C GLN A 430 14.23 15.59 2.35
N ALA A 431 15.52 15.30 2.50
CA ALA A 431 16.02 14.11 3.18
C ALA A 431 15.53 14.04 4.64
N ASP A 432 15.57 15.15 5.38
CA ASP A 432 15.09 15.21 6.77
C ASP A 432 13.58 14.98 6.87
N MET A 433 12.79 15.52 5.94
CA MET A 433 11.35 15.26 5.85
C MET A 433 11.05 13.78 5.58
N LEU A 434 11.74 13.18 4.59
CA LEU A 434 11.59 11.76 4.26
C LEU A 434 11.99 10.86 5.43
N SER A 435 13.03 11.26 6.18
CA SER A 435 13.47 10.57 7.39
C SER A 435 12.34 10.52 8.43
N GLY A 436 11.64 11.63 8.67
CA GLY A 436 10.52 11.70 9.62
C GLY A 436 9.29 10.85 9.24
N ASN A 437 9.10 10.53 7.96
CA ASN A 437 7.96 9.76 7.47
C ASN A 437 8.16 8.24 7.58
N TYR A 438 7.06 7.50 7.74
CA TYR A 438 7.04 6.02 7.78
C TYR A 438 8.08 5.42 8.74
N GLN A 439 8.01 5.81 10.01
CA GLN A 439 8.78 5.23 11.11
C GLN A 439 8.19 3.86 11.53
N VAL A 440 8.03 2.97 10.54
CA VAL A 440 7.47 1.61 10.60
C VAL A 440 8.09 0.78 9.46
N ILE A 441 7.96 -0.55 9.48
CA ILE A 441 8.34 -1.40 8.34
C ILE A 441 7.27 -1.26 7.25
N HIS A 442 7.62 -0.73 6.07
CA HIS A 442 6.65 -0.50 5.00
C HIS A 442 7.34 -0.20 3.68
N ASN A 443 6.68 -0.50 2.55
CA ASN A 443 7.25 -0.31 1.22
C ASN A 443 7.68 1.16 0.97
N LYS A 444 6.86 2.14 1.34
CA LYS A 444 7.24 3.57 1.27
C LYS A 444 8.41 3.92 2.18
N GLY A 445 8.53 3.27 3.35
CA GLY A 445 9.69 3.42 4.23
C GLY A 445 10.99 3.04 3.52
N VAL A 446 10.99 1.93 2.78
CA VAL A 446 12.14 1.51 1.95
C VAL A 446 12.51 2.58 0.93
N TRP A 447 11.54 3.12 0.20
CA TRP A 447 11.77 4.23 -0.75
C TRP A 447 12.41 5.44 -0.07
N HIS A 448 11.87 5.88 1.05
CA HIS A 448 12.36 7.06 1.77
C HIS A 448 13.81 6.88 2.21
N ARG A 449 14.14 5.74 2.84
CA ARG A 449 15.50 5.44 3.31
C ARG A 449 16.48 5.25 2.16
N ALA A 450 16.05 4.62 1.06
CA ALA A 450 16.90 4.44 -0.11
C ALA A 450 17.26 5.78 -0.77
N THR A 451 16.31 6.70 -0.90
CA THR A 451 16.59 8.05 -1.43
C THR A 451 17.41 8.89 -0.45
N GLU A 452 17.13 8.84 0.85
CA GLU A 452 17.94 9.50 1.88
C GLU A 452 19.40 9.04 1.82
N ALA A 453 19.64 7.73 1.71
CA ALA A 453 20.97 7.16 1.55
C ALA A 453 21.67 7.63 0.26
N ARG A 454 20.94 7.82 -0.84
CA ARG A 454 21.52 8.38 -2.08
C ARG A 454 21.95 9.83 -1.90
N VAL A 455 21.14 10.65 -1.21
CA VAL A 455 21.51 12.03 -0.87
C VAL A 455 22.77 12.04 0.00
N ALA A 456 22.83 11.18 1.02
CA ALA A 456 24.00 11.03 1.88
C ALA A 456 25.27 10.68 1.08
N LEU A 457 25.19 9.73 0.14
CA LEU A 457 26.30 9.36 -0.72
C LEU A 457 26.75 10.50 -1.65
N LEU A 458 25.80 11.24 -2.21
CA LEU A 458 26.09 12.34 -3.15
C LEU A 458 26.81 13.51 -2.48
N PHE A 459 26.48 13.82 -1.23
CA PHE A 459 27.03 14.95 -0.47
C PHE A 459 28.03 14.55 0.61
N ASP A 460 28.39 13.27 0.69
CA ASP A 460 29.33 12.71 1.68
C ASP A 460 28.92 13.01 3.14
N ASP A 461 27.62 12.88 3.44
CA ASP A 461 27.05 13.13 4.77
C ASP A 461 26.90 11.80 5.55
N ASP A 462 27.93 11.47 6.34
CA ASP A 462 28.00 10.23 7.14
C ASP A 462 26.86 10.10 8.17
N ALA A 463 26.41 11.21 8.75
CA ALA A 463 25.35 11.19 9.75
C ALA A 463 24.01 10.83 9.10
N MET A 464 23.72 11.42 7.94
CA MET A 464 22.56 11.07 7.12
C MET A 464 22.63 9.63 6.63
N TRP A 465 23.81 9.14 6.24
CA TRP A 465 24.01 7.75 5.83
C TRP A 465 23.66 6.77 6.97
N ARG A 466 24.25 6.96 8.16
CA ARG A 466 23.96 6.09 9.32
C ARG A 466 22.49 6.15 9.70
N ARG A 467 21.86 7.33 9.68
CA ARG A 467 20.43 7.47 9.94
C ARG A 467 19.57 6.68 8.94
N ALA A 468 19.86 6.81 7.64
CA ALA A 468 19.12 6.14 6.58
C ALA A 468 19.26 4.61 6.62
N LEU A 469 20.45 4.10 6.93
CA LEU A 469 20.74 2.66 6.90
C LEU A 469 20.49 1.96 8.24
N GLU A 470 20.98 2.56 9.33
CA GLU A 470 21.16 1.94 10.65
C GLU A 470 20.20 2.46 11.71
N GLY A 471 19.41 3.49 11.39
CA GLY A 471 18.38 4.00 12.29
C GLY A 471 17.35 2.93 12.69
N PRO A 472 16.51 3.16 13.72
CA PRO A 472 15.51 2.20 14.19
C PRO A 472 14.48 1.77 13.14
N TRP A 473 14.37 2.51 12.04
CA TRP A 473 13.56 2.19 10.86
C TRP A 473 14.35 2.40 9.56
N GLY A 474 15.67 2.31 9.65
CA GLY A 474 16.60 2.42 8.53
C GLY A 474 16.46 1.22 7.59
N LEU A 475 17.09 1.31 6.42
CA LEU A 475 16.95 0.31 5.36
C LEU A 475 17.31 -1.11 5.81
N ARG A 476 18.31 -1.27 6.70
CA ARG A 476 18.67 -2.58 7.26
C ARG A 476 17.55 -3.18 8.08
N GLU A 477 16.91 -2.37 8.92
CA GLU A 477 15.77 -2.80 9.71
C GLU A 477 14.56 -3.14 8.82
N GLN A 478 14.31 -2.32 7.76
CA GLN A 478 13.29 -2.60 6.76
C GLN A 478 13.47 -3.98 6.13
N PHE A 479 14.71 -4.38 5.81
CA PHE A 479 14.97 -5.69 5.19
C PHE A 479 15.03 -6.83 6.19
N ARG A 480 15.53 -6.58 7.40
CA ARG A 480 15.55 -7.56 8.48
C ARG A 480 14.13 -8.06 8.82
N ARG A 481 13.13 -7.19 8.75
CA ARG A 481 11.74 -7.47 9.16
C ARG A 481 10.71 -7.44 8.03
N GLY A 482 11.03 -6.85 6.89
CA GLY A 482 10.11 -6.73 5.76
C GLY A 482 10.36 -7.74 4.66
N VAL A 483 11.57 -8.29 4.52
CA VAL A 483 11.85 -9.41 3.60
C VAL A 483 11.78 -10.71 4.40
N THR A 484 10.88 -11.62 4.03
CA THR A 484 10.70 -12.91 4.71
C THR A 484 11.91 -13.83 4.51
N SER A 485 11.97 -14.94 5.25
CA SER A 485 13.03 -15.96 5.08
C SER A 485 12.91 -16.70 3.75
N ASP A 486 11.73 -16.66 3.12
CA ASP A 486 11.48 -17.18 1.77
C ASP A 486 11.72 -16.12 0.68
N TYR A 487 12.24 -14.95 1.05
CA TYR A 487 12.59 -13.83 0.16
C TYR A 487 11.41 -13.22 -0.59
N PHE A 488 10.26 -13.07 0.07
CA PHE A 488 9.18 -12.20 -0.40
C PHE A 488 9.07 -10.98 0.51
N TRP A 489 8.46 -9.91 0.01
CA TRP A 489 8.07 -8.78 0.84
C TRP A 489 6.88 -9.18 1.72
N TYR A 490 6.87 -8.72 2.97
CA TYR A 490 5.91 -9.16 4.00
C TYR A 490 4.45 -8.80 3.70
N GLU A 491 4.21 -7.84 2.80
CA GLU A 491 2.85 -7.49 2.33
C GLU A 491 2.29 -8.52 1.35
N GLN A 492 3.08 -9.55 1.01
CA GLN A 492 2.70 -10.74 0.24
C GLN A 492 2.26 -10.48 -1.21
N SER A 493 2.13 -9.22 -1.63
CA SER A 493 1.91 -8.84 -3.03
C SER A 493 3.19 -8.93 -3.87
N LEU A 494 3.09 -9.57 -5.03
CA LEU A 494 4.19 -9.65 -6.00
C LEU A 494 4.45 -8.34 -6.74
N ASP A 495 3.47 -7.44 -6.80
CA ASP A 495 3.66 -6.09 -7.32
C ASP A 495 4.50 -5.28 -6.33
N TYR A 496 4.21 -5.41 -5.02
CA TYR A 496 5.03 -4.78 -3.98
C TYR A 496 6.42 -5.43 -3.84
N ASN A 497 6.61 -6.71 -4.18
CA ASN A 497 7.95 -7.26 -4.37
C ASN A 497 8.76 -6.44 -5.39
N ASN A 498 8.23 -6.25 -6.60
CA ASN A 498 8.89 -5.43 -7.62
C ASN A 498 9.08 -3.99 -7.14
N PHE A 499 8.13 -3.46 -6.36
CA PHE A 499 8.20 -2.11 -5.81
C PHE A 499 9.39 -1.91 -4.86
N ILE A 500 9.78 -2.91 -4.08
CA ILE A 500 11.01 -2.89 -3.26
C ILE A 500 12.27 -2.89 -4.12
N ILE A 501 12.28 -3.64 -5.22
CA ILE A 501 13.40 -3.65 -6.17
C ILE A 501 13.52 -2.27 -6.83
N ASN A 502 12.40 -1.68 -7.26
CA ASN A 502 12.34 -0.33 -7.82
C ASN A 502 12.94 0.72 -6.86
N ALA A 503 12.66 0.60 -5.56
CA ALA A 503 13.13 1.53 -4.54
C ALA A 503 14.65 1.50 -4.37
N THR A 504 15.23 0.31 -4.42
CA THR A 504 16.60 0.05 -3.96
C THR A 504 17.60 -0.09 -5.09
N HIS A 505 17.18 -0.52 -6.28
CA HIS A 505 18.05 -0.61 -7.45
C HIS A 505 18.77 0.72 -7.77
N PRO A 506 18.12 1.90 -7.76
CA PRO A 506 18.81 3.16 -7.99
C PRO A 506 19.90 3.46 -6.95
N LEU A 507 19.68 3.10 -5.68
CA LEU A 507 20.70 3.23 -4.64
C LEU A 507 21.89 2.31 -4.88
N LEU A 508 21.65 1.03 -5.20
CA LEU A 508 22.71 0.06 -5.51
C LEU A 508 23.56 0.52 -6.69
N LEU A 509 22.90 0.95 -7.78
CA LEU A 509 23.58 1.47 -8.96
C LEU A 509 24.42 2.71 -8.63
N PHE A 510 23.82 3.67 -7.92
CA PHE A 510 24.49 4.91 -7.54
C PHE A 510 25.71 4.66 -6.64
N ALA A 511 25.56 3.81 -5.61
CA ALA A 511 26.67 3.42 -4.74
C ALA A 511 27.78 2.69 -5.52
N GLY A 512 27.41 1.78 -6.43
CA GLY A 512 28.35 1.07 -7.28
C GLY A 512 29.16 2.01 -8.18
N LEU A 513 28.51 3.00 -8.81
CA LEU A 513 29.16 4.01 -9.65
C LEU A 513 30.10 4.94 -8.86
N LEU A 514 29.85 5.14 -7.58
CA LEU A 514 30.73 5.89 -6.67
C LEU A 514 31.81 5.01 -6.01
N GLY A 515 31.93 3.73 -6.36
CA GLY A 515 32.86 2.79 -5.72
C GLY A 515 32.47 2.38 -4.28
N LYS A 516 31.31 2.82 -3.80
CA LYS A 516 30.78 2.58 -2.45
C LYS A 516 29.81 1.39 -2.38
N GLY A 517 29.67 0.60 -3.45
CA GLY A 517 28.74 -0.54 -3.51
C GLY A 517 28.98 -1.61 -2.43
N HIS A 518 30.22 -1.76 -1.96
CA HIS A 518 30.57 -2.73 -0.91
C HIS A 518 29.81 -2.49 0.43
N LEU A 519 29.31 -1.28 0.66
CA LEU A 519 28.53 -0.93 1.86
C LEU A 519 27.13 -1.55 1.89
N LEU A 520 26.66 -2.10 0.76
CA LEU A 520 25.29 -2.60 0.56
C LEU A 520 25.26 -4.08 0.14
N ARG A 521 26.31 -4.86 0.39
CA ARG A 521 26.44 -6.25 -0.10
C ARG A 521 25.32 -7.17 0.39
N GLU A 522 24.99 -7.06 1.67
CA GLU A 522 23.97 -7.90 2.30
C GLU A 522 22.57 -7.53 1.76
N GLU A 523 22.28 -6.23 1.69
CA GLU A 523 21.03 -5.70 1.12
C GLU A 523 20.89 -6.11 -0.35
N ALA A 524 21.96 -6.00 -1.15
CA ALA A 524 22.00 -6.43 -2.54
C ALA A 524 21.69 -7.93 -2.70
N ALA A 525 22.24 -8.78 -1.83
CA ALA A 525 21.95 -10.20 -1.84
C ALA A 525 20.48 -10.50 -1.54
N MET A 526 19.89 -9.82 -0.54
CA MET A 526 18.46 -9.95 -0.23
C MET A 526 17.57 -9.47 -1.36
N ILE A 527 17.90 -8.34 -2.01
CA ILE A 527 17.16 -7.80 -3.15
C ILE A 527 17.23 -8.75 -4.35
N GLN A 528 18.41 -9.32 -4.63
CA GLN A 528 18.54 -10.30 -5.72
C GLN A 528 17.71 -11.55 -5.45
N ASN A 529 17.66 -12.02 -4.21
CA ASN A 529 16.81 -13.15 -3.83
C ASN A 529 15.32 -12.82 -3.97
N LEU A 530 14.92 -11.61 -3.57
CA LEU A 530 13.55 -11.11 -3.74
C LEU A 530 13.16 -11.04 -5.22
N MET A 531 14.10 -10.70 -6.09
CA MET A 531 13.94 -10.72 -7.55
C MET A 531 13.82 -12.14 -8.13
N LEU A 532 14.48 -13.14 -7.52
CA LEU A 532 14.52 -14.53 -8.02
C LEU A 532 13.40 -15.41 -7.45
N ALA A 533 12.93 -15.15 -6.23
CA ALA A 533 11.93 -15.98 -5.55
C ALA A 533 10.64 -16.22 -6.35
N PRO A 534 10.08 -15.23 -7.08
CA PRO A 534 8.88 -15.44 -7.91
C PRO A 534 9.05 -16.52 -8.99
N LEU A 535 10.28 -16.78 -9.48
CA LEU A 535 10.51 -17.86 -10.44
C LEU A 535 10.08 -19.23 -9.90
N MET A 536 10.09 -19.43 -8.58
CA MET A 536 9.78 -20.71 -7.94
C MET A 536 8.28 -20.99 -7.81
N ILE A 537 7.42 -19.99 -8.04
CA ILE A 537 5.97 -20.11 -7.86
C ILE A 537 5.17 -19.87 -9.14
N ARG A 538 5.86 -19.61 -10.26
CA ARG A 538 5.24 -19.38 -11.59
C ARG A 538 4.46 -20.61 -12.05
N PHE A 539 3.29 -20.41 -12.64
CA PHE A 539 2.57 -21.44 -13.36
C PHE A 539 3.28 -21.80 -14.69
N PRO A 540 2.95 -22.94 -15.33
CA PRO A 540 3.64 -23.40 -16.54
C PRO A 540 3.64 -22.38 -17.70
N ASP A 541 2.60 -21.56 -17.81
CA ASP A 541 2.48 -20.51 -18.82
C ASP A 541 3.28 -19.24 -18.47
N GLY A 542 3.94 -19.22 -17.30
CA GLY A 542 4.71 -18.09 -16.78
C GLY A 542 3.91 -17.10 -15.93
N VAL A 543 2.59 -17.25 -15.76
CA VAL A 543 1.81 -16.40 -14.85
C VAL A 543 2.23 -16.62 -13.41
N LEU A 544 2.27 -15.54 -12.64
CA LEU A 544 2.49 -15.60 -11.21
C LEU A 544 1.16 -15.62 -10.46
N PRO A 545 1.06 -16.31 -9.31
CA PRO A 545 -0.06 -16.12 -8.38
C PRO A 545 -0.17 -14.65 -7.97
N ASN A 546 -1.39 -14.19 -7.66
CA ASN A 546 -1.66 -12.77 -7.48
C ASN A 546 -2.33 -12.42 -6.13
N PRO A 547 -1.78 -12.89 -4.98
CA PRO A 547 -2.36 -12.57 -3.67
C PRO A 547 -2.18 -11.09 -3.32
N ALA A 548 -3.01 -10.60 -2.40
CA ALA A 548 -2.99 -9.26 -1.85
C ALA A 548 -3.18 -8.15 -2.90
N ASP A 549 -2.93 -6.90 -2.53
CA ASP A 549 -3.10 -5.78 -3.47
C ASP A 549 -2.10 -5.87 -4.63
N SER A 550 -2.63 -6.16 -5.82
CA SER A 550 -1.91 -6.09 -7.09
C SER A 550 -2.85 -5.63 -8.19
N THR A 551 -2.49 -4.54 -8.89
CA THR A 551 -3.34 -3.97 -9.96
C THR A 551 -3.15 -4.64 -11.33
N GLN A 552 -2.35 -5.72 -11.38
CA GLN A 552 -1.98 -6.42 -12.61
C GLN A 552 -1.65 -7.89 -12.33
N ILE A 553 -1.92 -8.76 -13.31
CA ILE A 553 -1.47 -10.16 -13.27
C ILE A 553 -0.02 -10.20 -13.78
N LEU A 554 0.91 -10.47 -12.89
CA LEU A 554 2.34 -10.50 -13.20
C LEU A 554 2.76 -11.82 -13.86
N ARG A 555 3.88 -11.77 -14.60
CA ARG A 555 4.51 -12.93 -15.25
C ARG A 555 5.98 -13.04 -14.86
N ALA A 556 6.46 -14.28 -14.85
CA ALA A 556 7.87 -14.64 -14.70
C ALA A 556 8.46 -15.08 -16.06
N PRO A 557 9.74 -14.76 -16.33
CA PRO A 557 10.63 -13.95 -15.50
C PRO A 557 10.24 -12.47 -15.43
N SER A 558 10.44 -11.85 -14.26
CA SER A 558 10.28 -10.40 -14.10
C SER A 558 11.26 -9.66 -15.02
N PRO A 559 10.86 -8.52 -15.63
CA PRO A 559 11.78 -7.63 -16.35
C PRO A 559 13.01 -7.24 -15.52
N TRP A 560 12.91 -7.24 -14.19
CA TRP A 560 14.04 -6.97 -13.31
C TRP A 560 15.23 -7.91 -13.49
N LEU A 561 15.05 -9.15 -13.95
CA LEU A 561 16.19 -10.02 -14.27
C LEU A 561 17.10 -9.39 -15.32
N LYS A 562 16.53 -8.76 -16.35
CA LYS A 562 17.30 -8.02 -17.37
C LYS A 562 17.68 -6.63 -16.90
N ASP A 563 16.78 -5.90 -16.23
CA ASP A 563 16.99 -4.48 -15.94
C ASP A 563 17.97 -4.25 -14.77
N GLY A 564 18.06 -5.22 -13.85
CA GLY A 564 19.00 -5.19 -12.72
C GLY A 564 20.44 -5.58 -13.07
N TYR A 565 20.74 -5.96 -14.32
CA TYR A 565 22.01 -6.60 -14.69
C TYR A 565 23.29 -5.82 -14.34
N ARG A 566 23.20 -4.49 -14.25
CA ARG A 566 24.37 -3.64 -13.95
C ARG A 566 24.93 -3.89 -12.56
N VAL A 567 24.06 -4.26 -11.61
CA VAL A 567 24.40 -4.46 -10.20
C VAL A 567 24.02 -5.83 -9.66
N LEU A 568 22.95 -6.45 -10.15
CA LEU A 568 22.45 -7.76 -9.69
C LEU A 568 22.32 -8.75 -10.87
N PRO A 569 23.41 -9.05 -11.61
CA PRO A 569 23.34 -9.86 -12.82
C PRO A 569 22.85 -11.28 -12.56
N THR A 570 22.01 -11.76 -13.46
CA THR A 570 21.53 -13.14 -13.51
C THR A 570 21.87 -13.77 -14.86
N VAL A 571 22.04 -15.09 -14.88
CA VAL A 571 22.40 -15.81 -16.12
C VAL A 571 21.34 -15.57 -17.19
N TRP A 572 20.06 -15.76 -16.84
CA TRP A 572 18.93 -15.54 -17.74
C TRP A 572 18.83 -14.07 -18.19
N GLY A 573 18.93 -13.13 -17.25
CA GLY A 573 18.79 -11.71 -17.52
C GLY A 573 19.83 -11.15 -18.46
N VAL A 574 21.10 -11.52 -18.26
CA VAL A 574 22.21 -11.10 -19.14
C VAL A 574 22.06 -11.75 -20.53
N ALA A 575 21.73 -13.05 -20.60
CA ALA A 575 21.52 -13.73 -21.89
C ALA A 575 20.38 -13.07 -22.70
N ARG A 576 19.25 -12.78 -22.04
CA ARG A 576 18.11 -12.07 -22.65
C ARG A 576 18.49 -10.68 -23.13
N LEU A 577 19.26 -9.94 -22.34
CA LEU A 577 19.67 -8.59 -22.71
C LEU A 577 20.67 -8.57 -23.87
N GLN A 578 21.61 -9.52 -23.91
CA GLN A 578 22.53 -9.71 -25.05
C GLN A 578 21.77 -10.06 -26.35
N GLU A 579 20.74 -10.91 -26.26
CA GLU A 579 19.86 -11.21 -27.40
C GLU A 579 19.12 -9.96 -27.91
N GLN A 580 18.46 -9.21 -27.01
CA GLN A 580 17.75 -7.98 -27.39
C GLN A 580 18.69 -6.92 -27.97
N ARG A 581 19.93 -6.85 -27.48
CA ARG A 581 20.97 -5.96 -28.00
C ARG A 581 21.35 -6.30 -29.44
N ARG A 582 21.51 -7.58 -29.77
CA ARG A 582 21.74 -8.04 -31.16
C ARG A 582 20.56 -7.71 -32.09
N GLN A 583 19.34 -7.73 -31.56
CA GLN A 583 18.12 -7.38 -32.28
C GLN A 583 17.82 -5.87 -32.32
N HIS A 584 18.68 -5.04 -31.72
CA HIS A 584 18.48 -3.60 -31.56
C HIS A 584 17.17 -3.21 -30.83
N THR A 585 16.64 -4.09 -29.97
CA THR A 585 15.41 -3.86 -29.19
C THR A 585 15.68 -3.44 -27.73
N ALA A 586 16.93 -3.55 -27.26
CA ALA A 586 17.38 -3.06 -25.94
C ALA A 586 18.35 -1.88 -26.06
N MET A 587 17.92 -0.80 -26.73
CA MET A 587 18.68 0.46 -26.80
C MET A 587 18.25 1.42 -25.68
N GLY A 588 19.18 1.74 -24.78
CA GLY A 588 18.99 2.73 -23.74
C GLY A 588 20.32 3.08 -23.05
N TRP A 589 20.29 4.08 -22.17
CA TRP A 589 21.49 4.54 -21.46
C TRP A 589 22.25 3.44 -20.73
N SER A 590 21.54 2.52 -20.07
CA SER A 590 22.17 1.39 -19.38
C SER A 590 23.00 0.53 -20.33
N THR A 591 22.43 0.07 -21.45
CA THR A 591 23.13 -0.80 -22.41
C THR A 591 24.15 -0.08 -23.29
N LEU A 592 24.04 1.26 -23.40
CA LEU A 592 25.03 2.10 -24.05
C LEU A 592 26.29 2.27 -23.18
N LEU A 593 26.11 2.58 -21.89
CA LEU A 593 27.19 2.88 -20.95
C LEU A 593 27.80 1.64 -20.32
N ASP A 594 27.04 0.54 -20.27
CA ASP A 594 27.46 -0.74 -19.70
C ASP A 594 27.00 -1.91 -20.61
N PRO A 595 27.67 -2.11 -21.77
CA PRO A 595 27.33 -3.16 -22.72
C PRO A 595 27.26 -4.56 -22.07
N PRO A 596 26.14 -5.30 -22.18
CA PRO A 596 26.01 -6.61 -21.54
C PRO A 596 26.94 -7.67 -22.13
N GLU A 597 27.49 -7.46 -23.32
CA GLU A 597 28.49 -8.34 -23.96
C GLU A 597 29.82 -8.36 -23.18
N ALA A 598 30.05 -7.37 -22.32
CA ALA A 598 31.20 -7.35 -21.42
C ALA A 598 31.06 -8.29 -20.22
N ILE A 599 29.89 -8.90 -20.02
CA ILE A 599 29.62 -9.85 -18.93
C ILE A 599 29.77 -11.27 -19.47
N SER A 600 30.78 -12.00 -18.98
CA SER A 600 30.97 -13.41 -19.32
C SER A 600 29.86 -14.26 -18.71
N LEU A 601 29.22 -15.09 -19.54
CA LEU A 601 28.27 -16.11 -19.11
C LEU A 601 28.95 -17.46 -18.79
N VAL A 602 30.24 -17.60 -19.10
CA VAL A 602 30.96 -18.88 -18.97
C VAL A 602 31.56 -19.06 -17.58
N ARG A 603 31.34 -20.26 -17.00
CA ARG A 603 32.06 -20.76 -15.82
C ARG A 603 33.22 -21.67 -16.26
N GLU A 604 34.39 -21.47 -15.65
CA GLU A 604 35.57 -22.36 -15.70
C GLU A 604 36.08 -22.78 -17.10
N GLY A 605 37.03 -22.01 -17.62
CA GLY A 605 38.12 -22.55 -18.44
C GLY A 605 37.83 -22.91 -19.92
N LYS A 606 36.58 -23.01 -20.36
CA LYS A 606 36.28 -23.16 -21.79
C LYS A 606 35.94 -21.81 -22.43
N LYS A 607 36.92 -21.17 -23.06
CA LYS A 607 36.68 -20.09 -24.03
C LYS A 607 35.94 -20.68 -25.25
N GLU A 608 34.67 -21.02 -25.11
CA GLU A 608 33.78 -21.02 -26.26
C GLU A 608 33.34 -19.57 -26.43
N ALA A 609 33.59 -19.03 -27.63
CA ALA A 609 33.08 -17.73 -28.02
C ALA A 609 31.60 -17.66 -27.66
N ALA A 610 31.13 -16.49 -27.22
CA ALA A 610 29.71 -16.23 -27.04
C ALA A 610 29.00 -16.48 -28.38
N ASP A 611 28.58 -17.73 -28.60
CA ASP A 611 28.19 -18.18 -29.91
C ASP A 611 26.80 -17.64 -30.24
N SER A 612 26.70 -17.19 -31.48
CA SER A 612 25.56 -16.53 -32.08
C SER A 612 24.31 -17.40 -32.06
N GLY A 613 23.30 -16.99 -31.28
CA GLY A 613 21.95 -17.57 -31.38
C GLY A 613 21.65 -18.75 -30.45
N ALA A 614 22.47 -18.99 -29.41
CA ALA A 614 22.12 -19.96 -28.37
C ALA A 614 20.75 -19.64 -27.72
N PRO A 615 19.90 -20.66 -27.46
CA PRO A 615 18.61 -20.46 -26.82
C PRO A 615 18.78 -19.84 -25.42
N LEU A 616 17.75 -19.13 -24.95
CA LEU A 616 17.76 -18.59 -23.59
C LEU A 616 17.96 -19.74 -22.57
N PRO A 617 18.72 -19.50 -21.49
CA PRO A 617 18.89 -20.48 -20.43
C PRO A 617 17.53 -20.97 -19.91
N GLU A 618 17.41 -22.27 -19.68
CA GLU A 618 16.21 -22.83 -19.08
C GLU A 618 16.00 -22.27 -17.67
N LEU A 619 14.74 -22.05 -17.31
CA LEU A 619 14.37 -21.68 -15.96
C LEU A 619 14.27 -22.95 -15.10
N PRO A 620 14.64 -22.89 -13.82
CA PRO A 620 14.55 -24.03 -12.92
C PRO A 620 13.12 -24.57 -12.87
N PRO A 621 12.96 -25.90 -12.78
CA PRO A 621 11.64 -26.51 -12.68
C PRO A 621 10.98 -26.05 -11.38
N VAL A 622 9.67 -25.82 -11.47
CA VAL A 622 8.85 -25.54 -10.30
C VAL A 622 8.55 -26.87 -9.61
N VAL A 623 8.67 -26.92 -8.28
CA VAL A 623 8.46 -28.13 -7.46
C VAL A 623 7.59 -27.79 -6.26
N SER A 624 6.94 -28.80 -5.67
CA SER A 624 6.19 -28.62 -4.43
C SER A 624 7.08 -27.99 -3.34
N ARG A 625 6.61 -26.92 -2.70
CA ARG A 625 7.39 -26.15 -1.72
C ARG A 625 6.50 -25.55 -0.64
N SER A 626 6.96 -25.63 0.61
CA SER A 626 6.45 -24.80 1.71
C SER A 626 7.29 -23.53 1.82
N MET A 627 6.64 -22.38 1.91
CA MET A 627 7.25 -21.06 2.13
C MET A 627 6.60 -20.45 3.35
N GLU A 628 6.92 -21.04 4.51
CA GLU A 628 6.19 -20.81 5.73
C GLU A 628 6.29 -19.35 6.19
N SER A 629 7.46 -18.72 6.08
CA SER A 629 7.64 -17.34 6.54
C SER A 629 6.84 -16.32 5.73
N THR A 630 6.49 -16.66 4.49
CA THR A 630 5.58 -15.88 3.62
C THR A 630 4.12 -16.35 3.70
N ARG A 631 3.81 -17.43 4.42
CA ARG A 631 2.49 -18.07 4.48
C ARG A 631 1.98 -18.55 3.11
N PHE A 632 2.89 -19.01 2.27
CA PHE A 632 2.59 -19.61 0.96
C PHE A 632 2.93 -21.10 0.96
N ALA A 633 2.24 -21.85 0.12
CA ALA A 633 2.62 -23.20 -0.26
C ALA A 633 2.34 -23.42 -1.75
N LEU A 634 3.09 -24.33 -2.35
CA LEU A 634 2.90 -24.76 -3.72
C LEU A 634 2.88 -26.29 -3.76
N LEU A 635 1.88 -26.85 -4.43
CA LEU A 635 1.83 -28.27 -4.78
C LEU A 635 2.00 -28.44 -6.28
N ARG A 636 2.77 -29.46 -6.67
CA ARG A 636 2.91 -29.90 -8.05
C ARG A 636 2.85 -31.42 -8.10
N ARG A 637 1.95 -31.97 -8.91
CA ARG A 637 1.87 -33.41 -9.22
C ARG A 637 1.13 -33.60 -10.55
N GLY A 638 1.73 -34.41 -11.43
CA GLY A 638 1.18 -34.63 -12.77
C GLY A 638 0.97 -33.29 -13.49
N PRO A 639 -0.20 -33.05 -14.10
CA PRO A 639 -0.51 -31.81 -14.80
C PRO A 639 -0.86 -30.65 -13.84
N TRP A 640 -1.09 -30.92 -12.56
CA TRP A 640 -1.54 -29.91 -11.60
C TRP A 640 -0.39 -29.13 -10.99
N GLN A 641 -0.59 -27.82 -10.93
CA GLN A 641 0.14 -26.91 -10.05
C GLN A 641 -0.86 -26.05 -9.26
N VAL A 642 -0.71 -26.01 -7.94
CA VAL A 642 -1.63 -25.33 -7.03
C VAL A 642 -0.84 -24.43 -6.08
N PHE A 643 -1.14 -23.14 -6.09
CA PHE A 643 -0.62 -22.15 -5.16
C PHE A 643 -1.64 -21.89 -4.05
N PHE A 644 -1.17 -21.84 -2.80
CA PHE A 644 -2.00 -21.68 -1.61
C PHE A 644 -1.46 -20.54 -0.74
N HIS A 645 -2.27 -19.50 -0.55
CA HIS A 645 -2.00 -18.38 0.35
C HIS A 645 -2.82 -18.57 1.62
N TYR A 646 -2.21 -19.16 2.64
CA TYR A 646 -2.97 -19.67 3.77
C TYR A 646 -3.10 -18.70 4.94
N GLY A 647 -2.41 -17.56 4.91
CA GLY A 647 -2.53 -16.56 5.96
C GLY A 647 -1.78 -15.26 5.68
N GLN A 648 -2.01 -14.28 6.54
CA GLN A 648 -1.59 -12.89 6.35
C GLN A 648 -0.61 -12.44 7.42
N ILE A 649 0.54 -11.91 7.03
CA ILE A 649 1.58 -11.52 7.97
C ILE A 649 1.19 -10.25 8.74
N ALA A 650 0.52 -9.31 8.06
CA ALA A 650 0.04 -8.05 8.60
C ALA A 650 -1.10 -7.49 7.73
N SER A 651 -1.81 -6.48 8.23
CA SER A 651 -2.96 -5.86 7.54
C SER A 651 -2.59 -4.92 6.39
N SER A 652 -1.31 -4.55 6.22
CA SER A 652 -0.89 -3.68 5.11
C SER A 652 -1.09 -4.40 3.77
N HIS A 653 -1.89 -3.83 2.88
CA HIS A 653 -2.26 -4.39 1.57
C HIS A 653 -2.95 -5.78 1.60
N ALA A 654 -3.35 -6.22 2.79
CA ALA A 654 -4.08 -7.46 2.98
C ALA A 654 -5.55 -7.33 2.54
N GLN A 655 -6.07 -8.41 1.96
CA GLN A 655 -7.48 -8.56 1.57
C GLN A 655 -8.15 -9.62 2.45
N ALA A 656 -9.47 -9.82 2.43
CA ALA A 656 -10.10 -10.87 3.26
C ALA A 656 -9.95 -12.28 2.65
N GLU A 657 -8.72 -12.64 2.26
CA GLU A 657 -8.39 -13.76 1.36
C GLU A 657 -7.64 -14.91 2.03
N ALA A 658 -7.46 -14.96 3.36
CA ALA A 658 -6.74 -16.08 3.96
C ALA A 658 -7.39 -17.43 3.60
N LEU A 659 -6.51 -18.40 3.34
CA LEU A 659 -6.81 -19.71 2.76
C LEU A 659 -7.06 -19.70 1.26
N ASN A 660 -7.05 -18.57 0.55
CA ASN A 660 -7.25 -18.54 -0.90
C ASN A 660 -6.20 -19.36 -1.67
N TRP A 661 -6.56 -19.83 -2.87
CA TRP A 661 -5.68 -20.62 -3.72
C TRP A 661 -5.94 -20.35 -5.20
N SER A 662 -4.93 -20.65 -6.01
CA SER A 662 -4.95 -20.56 -7.48
C SER A 662 -4.41 -21.87 -8.06
N ALA A 663 -4.90 -22.30 -9.22
CA ALA A 663 -4.40 -23.52 -9.85
C ALA A 663 -4.33 -23.44 -11.37
N SER A 664 -3.38 -24.20 -11.90
CA SER A 664 -3.22 -24.47 -13.32
C SER A 664 -3.20 -25.97 -13.56
N LEU A 665 -3.82 -26.36 -14.68
CA LEU A 665 -3.82 -27.72 -15.22
C LEU A 665 -3.05 -27.71 -16.55
N ASP A 666 -1.76 -28.05 -16.50
CA ASP A 666 -0.84 -28.07 -17.64
C ASP A 666 -0.80 -26.74 -18.41
N GLY A 667 -0.69 -25.63 -17.68
CA GLY A 667 -0.67 -24.28 -18.25
C GLY A 667 -2.05 -23.71 -18.58
N VAL A 668 -3.12 -24.50 -18.50
CA VAL A 668 -4.50 -23.99 -18.56
C VAL A 668 -4.86 -23.40 -17.20
N ASP A 669 -5.31 -22.16 -17.18
CA ASP A 669 -5.78 -21.47 -15.98
C ASP A 669 -7.11 -22.08 -15.52
N VAL A 670 -7.17 -22.56 -14.28
CA VAL A 670 -8.38 -23.14 -13.67
C VAL A 670 -9.03 -22.12 -12.75
N THR A 671 -8.23 -21.49 -11.90
CA THR A 671 -8.66 -20.46 -10.96
C THR A 671 -7.48 -19.60 -10.56
N HIS A 672 -7.72 -18.29 -10.43
CA HIS A 672 -6.72 -17.32 -10.01
C HIS A 672 -7.34 -16.23 -9.14
N ASP A 673 -6.49 -15.52 -8.41
CA ASP A 673 -6.88 -14.29 -7.72
C ASP A 673 -6.84 -13.07 -8.66
N PRO A 674 -7.93 -12.28 -8.78
CA PRO A 674 -7.95 -11.14 -9.70
C PRO A 674 -7.03 -9.99 -9.30
N GLY A 675 -6.50 -9.99 -8.07
CA GLY A 675 -5.83 -8.85 -7.48
C GLY A 675 -6.82 -7.75 -7.11
N THR A 676 -6.53 -6.52 -7.51
CA THR A 676 -7.32 -5.35 -7.11
C THR A 676 -7.42 -4.27 -8.18
N VAL A 677 -8.24 -3.27 -7.91
CA VAL A 677 -8.39 -2.06 -8.72
C VAL A 677 -7.61 -0.90 -8.12
N GLY A 678 -7.47 0.19 -8.89
CA GLY A 678 -6.94 1.43 -8.35
C GLY A 678 -7.71 1.84 -7.08
N TYR A 679 -6.99 2.21 -6.02
CA TYR A 679 -7.54 2.45 -4.68
C TYR A 679 -8.62 3.54 -4.59
N GLY A 680 -8.72 4.41 -5.60
CA GLY A 680 -9.79 5.40 -5.71
C GLY A 680 -11.15 4.84 -6.16
N SER A 681 -11.20 3.59 -6.65
CA SER A 681 -12.44 2.93 -7.06
C SER A 681 -13.23 2.43 -5.84
N PRO A 682 -14.55 2.63 -5.78
CA PRO A 682 -15.40 2.04 -4.73
C PRO A 682 -15.29 0.51 -4.66
N LEU A 683 -14.99 -0.14 -5.79
CA LEU A 683 -14.84 -1.59 -5.86
C LEU A 683 -13.64 -2.11 -5.05
N TYR A 684 -12.63 -1.27 -4.79
CA TYR A 684 -11.49 -1.66 -3.95
C TYR A 684 -11.96 -2.18 -2.59
N ARG A 685 -12.74 -1.36 -1.87
CA ARG A 685 -13.28 -1.71 -0.54
C ARG A 685 -14.58 -2.50 -0.60
N GLY A 686 -15.40 -2.28 -1.64
CA GLY A 686 -16.70 -2.94 -1.79
C GLY A 686 -16.63 -4.38 -2.30
N TYR A 687 -15.56 -4.77 -2.99
CA TYR A 687 -15.47 -6.10 -3.60
C TYR A 687 -14.09 -6.74 -3.53
N TYR A 688 -13.06 -6.11 -4.13
CA TYR A 688 -11.76 -6.76 -4.32
C TYR A 688 -11.01 -7.07 -3.02
N THR A 689 -11.26 -6.34 -1.93
CA THR A 689 -10.69 -6.64 -0.61
C THR A 689 -11.56 -7.57 0.24
N ARG A 690 -12.70 -8.04 -0.28
CA ARG A 690 -13.72 -8.77 0.47
C ARG A 690 -13.65 -10.25 0.14
N GLY A 691 -13.94 -11.09 1.15
CA GLY A 691 -13.81 -12.55 1.04
C GLY A 691 -14.53 -13.15 -0.16
N LEU A 692 -15.69 -12.59 -0.52
CA LEU A 692 -16.48 -13.05 -1.67
C LEU A 692 -15.76 -12.95 -3.02
N CYS A 693 -14.71 -12.14 -3.15
CA CYS A 693 -13.89 -12.04 -4.36
C CYS A 693 -12.95 -13.25 -4.53
N HIS A 694 -12.69 -13.99 -3.46
CA HIS A 694 -11.64 -15.01 -3.38
C HIS A 694 -12.22 -16.41 -3.20
N ASN A 695 -11.39 -17.44 -3.39
CA ASN A 695 -11.80 -18.83 -3.15
C ASN A 695 -11.73 -19.15 -1.66
N VAL A 696 -12.59 -18.60 -0.80
CA VAL A 696 -12.47 -18.72 0.67
C VAL A 696 -13.79 -19.13 1.36
N PRO A 697 -13.74 -19.75 2.55
CA PRO A 697 -14.95 -19.97 3.35
C PRO A 697 -15.55 -18.63 3.79
N LEU A 698 -16.88 -18.55 3.88
CA LEU A 698 -17.61 -17.35 4.29
C LEU A 698 -18.49 -17.64 5.49
N VAL A 699 -18.57 -16.68 6.41
CA VAL A 699 -19.52 -16.65 7.53
C VAL A 699 -20.43 -15.46 7.33
N ASN A 700 -21.73 -15.71 7.14
CA ASN A 700 -22.73 -14.70 6.78
C ASN A 700 -22.34 -13.87 5.54
N GLY A 701 -21.71 -14.51 4.56
CA GLY A 701 -21.26 -13.86 3.32
C GLY A 701 -20.00 -13.00 3.47
N GLU A 702 -19.29 -13.08 4.58
CA GLU A 702 -18.05 -12.34 4.83
C GLU A 702 -16.86 -13.29 5.08
N GLY A 703 -15.69 -12.89 4.58
CA GLY A 703 -14.44 -13.64 4.75
C GLY A 703 -13.71 -13.33 6.05
N GLN A 704 -12.39 -13.43 6.02
CA GLN A 704 -11.53 -13.23 7.18
C GLN A 704 -11.63 -11.80 7.76
N THR A 705 -11.61 -11.68 9.09
CA THR A 705 -11.28 -10.43 9.81
C THR A 705 -10.90 -10.73 11.27
N PRO A 706 -9.77 -10.24 11.82
CA PRO A 706 -8.71 -9.44 11.20
C PRO A 706 -7.73 -10.30 10.37
N ALA A 707 -6.71 -9.65 9.80
CA ALA A 707 -5.56 -10.35 9.23
C ALA A 707 -4.87 -11.23 10.30
N ASP A 708 -4.56 -12.47 9.95
CA ASP A 708 -3.91 -13.43 10.84
C ASP A 708 -2.99 -14.37 10.03
N PRO A 709 -1.74 -14.63 10.51
CA PRO A 709 -0.78 -15.46 9.81
C PRO A 709 -1.21 -16.91 9.65
N GLY A 710 -2.19 -17.38 10.42
CA GLY A 710 -2.64 -18.76 10.41
C GLY A 710 -1.57 -19.74 10.87
N LYS A 711 -1.82 -21.03 10.62
CA LYS A 711 -0.93 -22.13 10.97
C LYS A 711 -0.88 -23.14 9.83
N LEU A 712 0.32 -23.51 9.39
CA LEU A 712 0.52 -24.68 8.56
C LEU A 712 0.33 -25.93 9.43
N LEU A 713 -0.60 -26.81 9.06
CA LEU A 713 -0.88 -28.05 9.79
C LEU A 713 -0.11 -29.24 9.20
N LEU A 714 -0.05 -29.31 7.87
CA LEU A 714 0.62 -30.37 7.13
C LEU A 714 1.16 -29.82 5.81
N PHE A 715 2.38 -30.21 5.46
CA PHE A 715 2.88 -30.13 4.09
C PHE A 715 3.63 -31.42 3.79
N ASP A 716 3.11 -32.21 2.86
CA ASP A 716 3.74 -33.44 2.40
C ASP A 716 3.79 -33.44 0.86
N PRO A 717 4.96 -33.12 0.27
CA PRO A 717 5.11 -33.05 -1.18
C PRO A 717 5.05 -34.45 -1.83
N ALA A 718 5.40 -35.52 -1.10
CA ALA A 718 5.35 -36.88 -1.60
C ALA A 718 3.92 -37.43 -1.67
N ARG A 719 3.01 -36.91 -0.85
CA ARG A 719 1.56 -37.16 -0.95
C ARG A 719 0.82 -36.07 -1.74
N ALA A 720 1.52 -35.02 -2.16
CA ALA A 720 0.97 -33.81 -2.78
C ALA A 720 -0.23 -33.25 -2.00
N ILE A 721 -0.03 -33.03 -0.69
CA ILE A 721 -1.04 -32.51 0.23
C ILE A 721 -0.50 -31.34 1.04
N VAL A 722 -1.33 -30.32 1.24
CA VAL A 722 -1.09 -29.21 2.16
C VAL A 722 -2.35 -28.93 2.96
N SER A 723 -2.21 -28.68 4.25
CA SER A 723 -3.30 -28.30 5.14
C SER A 723 -2.88 -27.12 6.01
N ALA A 724 -3.76 -26.14 6.16
CA ALA A 724 -3.54 -24.98 7.02
C ALA A 724 -4.83 -24.53 7.70
N ALA A 725 -4.69 -23.85 8.83
CA ALA A 725 -5.79 -23.34 9.63
C ALA A 725 -5.65 -21.85 9.92
N GLN A 726 -6.81 -21.22 10.05
CA GLN A 726 -7.05 -19.87 10.54
C GLN A 726 -7.88 -19.97 11.83
N PRO A 727 -7.25 -20.16 13.02
CA PRO A 727 -7.98 -20.30 14.28
C PRO A 727 -8.78 -19.04 14.66
N ARG A 728 -8.35 -17.88 14.16
CA ARG A 728 -9.01 -16.58 14.32
C ARG A 728 -9.45 -16.06 12.95
N TYR A 729 -10.13 -16.91 12.18
CA TYR A 729 -10.63 -16.53 10.85
C TYR A 729 -11.58 -15.34 10.95
N ARG A 730 -12.46 -15.37 11.95
CA ARG A 730 -13.24 -14.24 12.44
C ARG A 730 -13.16 -14.20 13.98
N PRO A 731 -13.60 -13.13 14.66
CA PRO A 731 -13.58 -13.10 16.13
C PRO A 731 -14.33 -14.28 16.77
N ASP A 732 -15.36 -14.77 16.08
CA ASP A 732 -16.28 -15.82 16.48
C ASP A 732 -16.21 -17.07 15.61
N ALA A 733 -15.24 -17.18 14.70
CA ALA A 733 -15.11 -18.32 13.80
C ALA A 733 -13.66 -18.72 13.49
N SER A 734 -13.48 -20.00 13.22
CA SER A 734 -12.24 -20.61 12.74
C SER A 734 -12.48 -21.27 11.39
N ALA A 735 -11.41 -21.39 10.60
CA ALA A 735 -11.45 -22.11 9.33
C ALA A 735 -10.19 -22.96 9.13
N ALA A 736 -10.29 -24.04 8.38
CA ALA A 736 -9.17 -24.84 7.93
C ALA A 736 -9.41 -25.32 6.50
N ARG A 737 -8.33 -25.46 5.73
CA ARG A 737 -8.37 -25.96 4.36
C ARG A 737 -7.28 -26.99 4.12
N THR A 738 -7.62 -28.04 3.41
CA THR A 738 -6.70 -29.06 2.89
C THR A 738 -6.83 -29.12 1.37
N LEU A 739 -5.71 -28.91 0.67
CA LEU A 739 -5.59 -29.08 -0.77
C LEU A 739 -4.74 -30.31 -1.04
N ARG A 740 -5.19 -31.20 -1.93
CA ARG A 740 -4.42 -32.39 -2.34
C ARG A 740 -4.64 -32.76 -3.80
N ILE A 741 -3.62 -33.37 -4.39
CA ILE A 741 -3.69 -33.92 -5.76
C ILE A 741 -3.70 -35.44 -5.66
N ASP A 742 -4.85 -36.03 -5.93
CA ASP A 742 -5.09 -37.48 -5.90
C ASP A 742 -4.84 -38.11 -7.27
N GLY A 743 -4.32 -39.34 -7.28
CA GLY A 743 -4.01 -40.07 -8.50
C GLY A 743 -2.67 -39.65 -9.12
N GLU A 744 -2.39 -40.19 -10.31
CA GLU A 744 -1.16 -39.94 -11.07
C GLU A 744 -1.48 -39.69 -12.55
N GLY A 745 -0.53 -39.14 -13.29
CA GLY A 745 -0.67 -38.91 -14.73
C GLY A 745 -1.79 -37.91 -15.07
N ALA A 746 -2.42 -38.12 -16.23
CA ALA A 746 -3.45 -37.23 -16.76
C ALA A 746 -4.76 -37.24 -15.97
N ASP A 747 -5.04 -38.34 -15.24
CA ASP A 747 -6.28 -38.53 -14.48
C ASP A 747 -6.19 -38.00 -13.05
N ALA A 748 -5.07 -37.37 -12.69
CA ALA A 748 -4.90 -36.77 -11.38
C ALA A 748 -5.98 -35.70 -11.15
N ARG A 749 -6.63 -35.72 -9.99
CA ARG A 749 -7.68 -34.75 -9.62
C ARG A 749 -7.22 -33.87 -8.47
N LEU A 750 -7.62 -32.62 -8.49
CA LEU A 750 -7.44 -31.71 -7.36
C LEU A 750 -8.64 -31.84 -6.41
N VAL A 751 -8.38 -31.94 -5.11
CA VAL A 751 -9.40 -31.96 -4.06
C VAL A 751 -9.15 -30.80 -3.09
N ASP A 752 -10.17 -29.95 -2.91
CA ASP A 752 -10.26 -28.88 -1.91
C ASP A 752 -11.23 -29.29 -0.81
N GLU A 753 -10.75 -29.43 0.42
CA GLU A 753 -11.58 -29.70 1.60
C GLU A 753 -11.47 -28.54 2.58
N VAL A 754 -12.59 -27.90 2.89
CA VAL A 754 -12.66 -26.68 3.71
C VAL A 754 -13.61 -26.90 4.86
N THR A 755 -13.17 -26.61 6.08
CA THR A 755 -14.04 -26.59 7.26
C THR A 755 -14.10 -25.18 7.83
N VAL A 756 -15.30 -24.71 8.16
CA VAL A 756 -15.54 -23.45 8.86
C VAL A 756 -16.45 -23.71 10.06
N ALA A 757 -16.10 -23.17 11.22
CA ALA A 757 -16.81 -23.43 12.47
C ALA A 757 -16.83 -22.22 13.40
N LEU A 758 -17.97 -21.99 14.04
CA LEU A 758 -18.13 -20.99 15.09
C LEU A 758 -17.39 -21.43 16.37
N THR A 759 -16.59 -20.53 16.93
CA THR A 759 -15.71 -20.83 18.07
C THR A 759 -16.36 -20.51 19.42
N ASP A 760 -17.27 -19.54 19.47
CA ASP A 760 -18.00 -19.18 20.68
C ASP A 760 -19.33 -19.96 20.76
N PRO A 761 -19.55 -20.80 21.80
CA PRO A 761 -20.81 -21.50 22.05
C PRO A 761 -22.05 -20.59 22.11
N LEU A 762 -21.88 -19.31 22.45
CA LEU A 762 -22.96 -18.34 22.59
C LEU A 762 -23.31 -17.65 21.26
N THR A 763 -22.43 -17.71 20.25
CA THR A 763 -22.73 -17.16 18.92
C THR A 763 -23.87 -17.97 18.29
N PRO A 764 -24.96 -17.32 17.82
CA PRO A 764 -26.02 -17.98 17.08
C PRO A 764 -25.50 -18.67 15.83
N ASP A 765 -26.18 -19.73 15.42
CA ASP A 765 -25.89 -20.42 14.16
C ASP A 765 -25.85 -19.42 12.99
N ALA A 766 -24.87 -19.59 12.11
CA ALA A 766 -24.59 -18.66 11.02
C ALA A 766 -24.80 -19.31 9.65
N ARG A 767 -24.97 -18.49 8.62
CA ARG A 767 -24.90 -18.97 7.24
C ARG A 767 -23.45 -19.24 6.89
N LEU A 768 -23.13 -20.52 6.72
CA LEU A 768 -21.79 -20.98 6.38
C LEU A 768 -21.75 -21.36 4.91
N GLY A 769 -20.74 -20.88 4.20
CA GLY A 769 -20.56 -21.15 2.79
C GLY A 769 -19.11 -21.11 2.33
N LEU A 770 -18.91 -21.34 1.03
CA LEU A 770 -17.61 -21.29 0.36
C LEU A 770 -17.78 -20.58 -0.99
N ALA A 771 -16.98 -19.56 -1.23
CA ALA A 771 -16.85 -18.93 -2.54
C ALA A 771 -15.81 -19.67 -3.38
N LEU A 772 -16.08 -19.80 -4.68
CA LEU A 772 -15.18 -20.41 -5.67
C LEU A 772 -15.34 -19.69 -7.00
N HIS A 773 -14.24 -19.30 -7.64
CA HIS A 773 -14.24 -18.69 -8.95
C HIS A 773 -13.41 -19.48 -9.94
N LEU A 774 -13.93 -19.70 -11.16
CA LEU A 774 -13.31 -20.51 -12.20
C LEU A 774 -13.09 -19.72 -13.49
N GLN A 775 -12.00 -20.04 -14.17
CA GLN A 775 -11.58 -19.44 -15.44
C GLN A 775 -12.09 -20.28 -16.62
N GLY A 776 -13.41 -20.36 -16.75
CA GLY A 776 -14.08 -21.14 -17.79
C GLY A 776 -15.59 -20.96 -17.81
N THR A 777 -16.23 -21.61 -18.77
CA THR A 777 -17.68 -21.56 -18.99
C THR A 777 -18.35 -22.77 -18.34
N PRO A 778 -19.24 -22.59 -17.36
CA PRO A 778 -19.96 -23.70 -16.75
C PRO A 778 -21.14 -24.16 -17.61
N HIS A 779 -21.39 -25.46 -17.60
CA HIS A 779 -22.56 -26.09 -18.21
C HIS A 779 -23.60 -26.37 -17.12
N LEU A 780 -24.50 -25.41 -16.91
CA LEU A 780 -25.55 -25.51 -15.89
C LEU A 780 -26.70 -26.39 -16.39
N SER A 781 -27.18 -27.31 -15.56
CA SER A 781 -28.41 -28.07 -15.81
C SER A 781 -29.65 -27.19 -15.64
N ASP A 782 -30.81 -27.67 -16.13
CA ASP A 782 -32.11 -27.02 -15.96
C ASP A 782 -32.55 -26.82 -14.50
N ALA A 783 -31.90 -27.48 -13.54
CA ALA A 783 -32.11 -27.25 -12.11
C ALA A 783 -31.71 -25.84 -11.65
N PHE A 784 -30.83 -25.14 -12.37
CA PHE A 784 -30.39 -23.78 -12.04
C PHE A 784 -31.40 -22.74 -12.53
N ALA A 785 -32.24 -22.28 -11.61
CA ALA A 785 -33.24 -21.26 -11.88
C ALA A 785 -32.67 -19.84 -11.68
N PRO A 786 -33.08 -18.85 -12.50
CA PRO A 786 -32.81 -17.44 -12.22
C PRO A 786 -33.31 -17.04 -10.82
N VAL A 787 -32.55 -16.20 -10.12
CA VAL A 787 -32.93 -15.68 -8.80
C VAL A 787 -33.37 -14.23 -8.92
N ASP A 788 -34.42 -13.84 -8.19
CA ASP A 788 -34.78 -12.43 -8.05
C ASP A 788 -33.64 -11.65 -7.39
N ARG A 789 -33.12 -10.66 -8.11
CA ARG A 789 -31.90 -9.95 -7.71
C ARG A 789 -32.10 -9.16 -6.42
N ASP A 790 -33.23 -8.47 -6.27
CA ASP A 790 -33.45 -7.59 -5.12
C ASP A 790 -33.67 -8.40 -3.84
N ALA A 791 -34.42 -9.50 -3.92
CA ALA A 791 -34.57 -10.46 -2.84
C ALA A 791 -33.22 -11.10 -2.47
N PHE A 792 -32.42 -11.49 -3.46
CA PHE A 792 -31.09 -12.05 -3.23
C PHE A 792 -30.18 -11.06 -2.52
N LEU A 793 -30.07 -9.82 -3.01
CA LEU A 793 -29.22 -8.79 -2.42
C LEU A 793 -29.69 -8.35 -1.04
N SER A 794 -30.99 -8.39 -0.76
CA SER A 794 -31.53 -8.10 0.58
C SER A 794 -31.17 -9.17 1.60
N ALA A 795 -30.92 -10.40 1.14
CA ALA A 795 -30.53 -11.52 1.99
C ALA A 795 -29.01 -11.66 2.16
N HIS A 796 -28.18 -11.00 1.34
CA HIS A 796 -26.73 -11.22 1.31
C HIS A 796 -25.92 -9.97 1.64
N SER A 797 -24.63 -10.16 1.93
CA SER A 797 -23.70 -9.06 2.21
C SER A 797 -23.48 -8.16 0.98
N GLU A 798 -23.03 -6.93 1.23
CA GLU A 798 -22.81 -5.91 0.20
C GLU A 798 -21.97 -6.35 -1.03
N PRO A 799 -20.90 -7.16 -0.89
CA PRO A 799 -20.09 -7.58 -2.04
C PRO A 799 -20.87 -8.36 -3.12
N PHE A 800 -21.97 -9.03 -2.77
CA PHE A 800 -22.83 -9.74 -3.72
C PHE A 800 -23.49 -8.82 -4.75
N ARG A 801 -23.51 -7.49 -4.53
CA ARG A 801 -23.98 -6.52 -5.53
C ARG A 801 -23.22 -6.58 -6.85
N GLN A 802 -21.99 -7.11 -6.85
CA GLN A 802 -21.17 -7.21 -8.06
C GLN A 802 -21.43 -8.49 -8.88
N TRP A 803 -22.20 -9.43 -8.35
CA TRP A 803 -22.58 -10.68 -9.01
C TRP A 803 -23.76 -10.43 -9.95
N ASN A 804 -23.68 -10.87 -11.20
CA ASN A 804 -24.70 -10.69 -12.22
C ASN A 804 -25.20 -12.04 -12.76
N ASP A 805 -26.34 -12.04 -13.44
CA ASP A 805 -26.93 -13.26 -14.04
C ASP A 805 -27.04 -14.43 -13.05
N ILE A 806 -27.50 -14.11 -11.84
CA ILE A 806 -27.53 -15.02 -10.69
C ILE A 806 -28.52 -16.16 -10.94
N ARG A 807 -28.03 -17.39 -10.83
CA ARG A 807 -28.83 -18.61 -10.90
C ARG A 807 -28.53 -19.49 -9.71
N ALA A 808 -29.53 -20.19 -9.19
CA ALA A 808 -29.35 -21.08 -8.04
C ALA A 808 -30.09 -22.41 -8.22
N ALA A 809 -29.54 -23.45 -7.60
CA ALA A 809 -30.14 -24.76 -7.49
C ALA A 809 -29.91 -25.31 -6.07
N THR A 810 -30.85 -26.10 -5.56
CA THR A 810 -30.72 -26.78 -4.26
C THR A 810 -30.38 -28.24 -4.46
N PHE A 811 -29.39 -28.72 -3.73
CA PHE A 811 -28.93 -30.10 -3.77
C PHE A 811 -28.87 -30.70 -2.36
N SER A 812 -28.68 -32.02 -2.28
CA SER A 812 -28.44 -32.73 -1.02
C SER A 812 -27.18 -33.57 -1.18
N ASP A 813 -26.25 -33.42 -0.23
CA ASP A 813 -24.97 -34.12 -0.12
C ASP A 813 -23.95 -33.84 -1.24
N THR A 814 -24.36 -33.88 -2.51
CA THR A 814 -23.50 -33.67 -3.68
C THR A 814 -24.18 -32.91 -4.81
N ALA A 815 -23.39 -32.18 -5.60
CA ALA A 815 -23.77 -31.58 -6.87
C ALA A 815 -22.60 -31.71 -7.85
N THR A 816 -22.86 -31.99 -9.12
CA THR A 816 -21.82 -32.09 -10.15
C THR A 816 -22.21 -31.26 -11.36
N LEU A 817 -21.26 -30.53 -11.93
CA LEU A 817 -21.40 -29.83 -13.20
C LEU A 817 -20.09 -29.90 -13.99
N SER A 818 -20.16 -29.72 -15.31
CA SER A 818 -18.96 -29.62 -16.15
C SER A 818 -18.63 -28.16 -16.43
N VAL A 819 -17.34 -27.85 -16.54
CA VAL A 819 -16.81 -26.55 -16.95
C VAL A 819 -15.90 -26.75 -18.16
N THR A 820 -16.04 -25.90 -19.16
CA THR A 820 -15.10 -25.81 -20.28
C THR A 820 -14.11 -24.69 -20.02
N LEU A 821 -12.84 -25.06 -19.88
CA LEU A 821 -11.72 -24.14 -19.70
C LEU A 821 -11.21 -23.64 -21.06
N ALA A 822 -10.24 -22.71 -21.00
CA ALA A 822 -9.51 -22.28 -22.19
C ALA A 822 -8.91 -23.47 -22.96
N GLY A 823 -8.89 -23.37 -24.29
CA GLY A 823 -8.45 -24.46 -25.17
C GLY A 823 -9.45 -25.61 -25.32
N GLY A 824 -10.68 -25.46 -24.79
CA GLY A 824 -11.75 -26.46 -24.94
C GLY A 824 -11.64 -27.66 -23.98
N ARG A 825 -10.67 -27.64 -23.06
CA ARG A 825 -10.50 -28.70 -22.06
C ARG A 825 -11.71 -28.72 -21.13
N ARG A 826 -12.31 -29.90 -20.95
CA ARG A 826 -13.44 -30.10 -20.05
C ARG A 826 -12.96 -30.57 -18.68
N MET A 827 -13.73 -30.22 -17.66
CA MET A 827 -13.46 -30.59 -16.29
C MET A 827 -14.79 -30.75 -15.56
N SER A 828 -14.94 -31.87 -14.85
CA SER A 828 -16.06 -32.09 -13.94
C SER A 828 -15.74 -31.50 -12.58
N ILE A 829 -16.67 -30.71 -12.03
CA ILE A 829 -16.59 -30.12 -10.69
C ILE A 829 -17.65 -30.78 -9.84
N ARG A 830 -17.21 -31.48 -8.79
CA ARG A 830 -18.11 -32.08 -7.80
C ARG A 830 -18.03 -31.32 -6.49
N PHE A 831 -19.15 -30.73 -6.08
CA PHE A 831 -19.33 -30.11 -4.78
C PHE A 831 -19.97 -31.10 -3.82
N SER A 832 -19.49 -31.17 -2.58
CA SER A 832 -20.03 -32.04 -1.54
C SER A 832 -20.09 -31.34 -0.19
N THR A 833 -21.20 -31.48 0.52
CA THR A 833 -21.37 -31.07 1.92
C THR A 833 -22.55 -31.82 2.51
N THR A 834 -22.45 -32.31 3.75
CA THR A 834 -23.53 -33.07 4.38
C THR A 834 -24.85 -32.31 4.41
N GLY A 835 -25.95 -32.95 4.00
CA GLY A 835 -27.30 -32.41 4.01
C GLY A 835 -27.60 -31.42 2.87
N LYS A 836 -28.67 -30.64 3.03
CA LYS A 836 -29.11 -29.69 2.00
C LYS A 836 -28.20 -28.46 1.90
N PHE A 837 -27.97 -28.01 0.67
CA PHE A 837 -27.23 -26.78 0.36
C PHE A 837 -27.76 -26.15 -0.93
N VAL A 838 -27.55 -24.83 -1.05
CA VAL A 838 -27.79 -24.07 -2.28
C VAL A 838 -26.45 -23.89 -2.98
N LEU A 839 -26.43 -24.13 -4.28
CA LEU A 839 -25.32 -23.76 -5.15
C LEU A 839 -25.77 -22.60 -6.04
N VAL A 840 -25.15 -21.44 -5.83
CA VAL A 840 -25.37 -20.22 -6.61
C VAL A 840 -24.27 -20.10 -7.65
N HIS A 841 -24.64 -19.77 -8.88
CA HIS A 841 -23.74 -19.38 -9.95
C HIS A 841 -24.02 -17.92 -10.34
N ALA A 842 -22.97 -17.17 -10.65
CA ALA A 842 -23.08 -15.84 -11.22
C ALA A 842 -21.88 -15.49 -12.09
N ASP A 843 -22.08 -14.50 -12.96
CA ASP A 843 -21.00 -13.79 -13.61
C ASP A 843 -20.40 -12.75 -12.63
N THR A 844 -19.08 -12.78 -12.42
CA THR A 844 -18.39 -12.00 -11.37
C THR A 844 -17.21 -11.19 -11.91
N PRO A 845 -16.86 -10.04 -11.30
CA PRO A 845 -15.73 -9.22 -11.76
C PRO A 845 -14.40 -9.96 -11.65
N ASP A 846 -13.60 -9.90 -12.71
CA ASP A 846 -12.21 -10.33 -12.76
C ASP A 846 -11.23 -9.15 -12.86
N ALA A 847 -9.93 -9.41 -13.03
CA ALA A 847 -8.96 -8.34 -13.34
C ALA A 847 -9.52 -7.45 -14.47
N PRO A 848 -9.86 -6.17 -14.22
CA PRO A 848 -10.68 -5.41 -15.16
C PRO A 848 -10.06 -5.27 -16.56
N PRO A 849 -10.89 -5.29 -17.62
CA PRO A 849 -12.36 -5.40 -17.63
C PRO A 849 -12.87 -6.85 -17.61
N GLY A 850 -12.03 -7.83 -17.27
CA GLY A 850 -12.38 -9.24 -17.30
C GLY A 850 -13.54 -9.61 -16.40
N ARG A 851 -14.20 -10.73 -16.74
CA ARG A 851 -15.26 -11.35 -15.95
C ARG A 851 -14.99 -12.85 -15.86
N ARG A 852 -15.41 -13.47 -14.77
CA ARG A 852 -15.18 -14.90 -14.49
C ARG A 852 -16.42 -15.57 -13.91
N CYS A 853 -16.44 -16.89 -13.98
CA CYS A 853 -17.49 -17.72 -13.43
C CYS A 853 -17.36 -17.79 -11.90
N GLY A 854 -18.36 -17.32 -11.16
CA GLY A 854 -18.41 -17.37 -9.70
C GLY A 854 -19.43 -18.37 -9.20
N PHE A 855 -19.06 -19.10 -8.15
CA PHE A 855 -19.90 -20.05 -7.42
C PHE A 855 -19.90 -19.73 -5.93
N TYR A 856 -21.07 -19.83 -5.30
CA TYR A 856 -21.22 -19.75 -3.86
C TYR A 856 -22.04 -20.96 -3.39
N ILE A 857 -21.42 -21.83 -2.60
CA ILE A 857 -22.09 -22.96 -1.95
C ILE A 857 -22.44 -22.56 -0.51
N GLU A 858 -23.71 -22.68 -0.13
CA GLU A 858 -24.21 -22.28 1.19
C GLU A 858 -25.14 -23.34 1.79
N LYS A 859 -25.04 -23.57 3.10
CA LYS A 859 -26.00 -24.40 3.83
C LYS A 859 -27.40 -23.75 3.81
N THR A 860 -28.44 -24.53 3.50
CA THR A 860 -29.83 -24.02 3.49
C THR A 860 -30.36 -23.60 4.85
N SER A 861 -29.71 -24.05 5.92
CA SER A 861 -30.04 -23.71 7.30
C SER A 861 -28.78 -23.21 7.99
N PRO A 862 -28.88 -22.19 8.86
CA PRO A 862 -27.77 -21.78 9.70
C PRO A 862 -27.18 -22.98 10.46
N ALA A 863 -25.86 -22.97 10.63
CA ALA A 863 -25.14 -24.04 11.28
C ALA A 863 -23.98 -23.49 12.11
N ARG A 864 -23.52 -24.31 13.07
CA ARG A 864 -22.30 -24.02 13.85
C ARG A 864 -21.01 -24.44 13.15
N SER A 865 -21.07 -25.43 12.28
CA SER A 865 -19.93 -25.94 11.54
C SER A 865 -20.38 -26.50 10.20
N ALA A 866 -19.55 -26.36 9.18
CA ALA A 866 -19.74 -26.96 7.88
C ALA A 866 -18.40 -27.39 7.28
N THR A 867 -18.42 -28.51 6.57
CA THR A 867 -17.29 -28.99 5.76
C THR A 867 -17.74 -29.10 4.31
N PHE A 868 -17.01 -28.43 3.43
CA PHE A 868 -17.22 -28.43 1.98
C PHE A 868 -16.06 -29.16 1.31
N THR A 869 -16.36 -30.05 0.39
CA THR A 869 -15.37 -30.71 -0.46
C THR A 869 -15.67 -30.40 -1.92
N THR A 870 -14.68 -29.89 -2.64
CA THR A 870 -14.76 -29.67 -4.09
C THR A 870 -13.70 -30.52 -4.79
N GLU A 871 -14.14 -31.37 -5.72
CA GLU A 871 -13.25 -32.18 -6.57
C GLU A 871 -13.23 -31.63 -8.00
N PHE A 872 -12.03 -31.46 -8.55
CA PHE A 872 -11.75 -30.99 -9.90
C PHE A 872 -11.18 -32.16 -10.70
N ILE A 873 -12.00 -32.73 -11.58
CA ILE A 873 -11.70 -33.97 -12.29
C ILE A 873 -11.54 -33.63 -13.78
N PRO A 874 -10.31 -33.66 -14.33
CA PRO A 874 -10.11 -33.53 -15.77
C PRO A 874 -10.92 -34.59 -16.54
N GLU A 875 -11.50 -34.20 -17.69
CA GLU A 875 -12.28 -35.10 -18.56
C GLU A 875 -11.57 -35.44 -19.86
#